data_AF-A0A1Y3GAM2-F1
#
_entry.id   AF-A0A1Y3GAM2-F1
#
_cell.length_a   1.000
_cell.length_b   1.000
_cell.length_c   1.000
_cell.angle_alpha   90.00
_cell.angle_beta   90.00
_cell.angle_gamma   90.00
#
_symmetry.space_group_name_H-M   'P 1'
#
loop_
_entity.id
_entity.type
_entity.pdbx_description
1 polymer ?
#
loop_
_entity_poly.entity_id
_entity_poly.type
_entity_poly.pdbx_seq_one_letter_code
_entity_poly.pdbx_strand_id
1 'polypeptide(L)'
;MKVSIVGSGYVGTTTALCLAELGHETVNVDIDPDVVDGLNSGVLHIHEPGLQKLLDEHLGSRFYATTDYGVVGDTDITFICLPTPSCEDGGLDLSVVLDGARELGKALMSEESHMVVVKSTVLPGSTKEVGRVVLEKSGLRKDSLLLACNPEFLREGTAVYDFMEPDRIVLGGDEEAVENLKQLYRPLIDDGFQVFETDVKTAEMVKYASNSLLATKISFANEVGNICKKLDIDSYEVMDGVGLDKRVERSFLDSGVGFGGSCLPTGERVLVEVDGELKYIPIEKLHSLFIKDCSLKAYSLDLDTGSREFKEITTVTERPYNDVLVEVFTESGRSLKATEDHPFIVQDGGWSVKPAINLSVGDEIPLIGEFPVNPVSIDFLEIIEKHGVEDVLIDVGGEEEDWVPVDEAVGLDMSEKDSCNIKGLGGGVFESPCSLGEDIWMFIGSFINFGDTEQLIDNGMCVFRTMDADNLDPVYEFLNRFEVPYTITPGDKNQLSIENQLAGALLKEFCIGVYGKKIPEQVFQETTDNKKAFLKGIFPNYSGGRGEAQLIIGPELQLLGEQLSLLLESLDIDTTIKRSSGSELKLDFEKTLGSKEVRNDIKISRTERLRIFREKNKNGEENHVDRVVEIDRYTEDVDVHSVEVEDNQSFTASYGIIIHNCFPKDVRALKSKAVEVDEKPDILDAVLKTNQKQPQKIVEMLESKIGELKNKKIAVLGLAFKPGTDDIRESRALPVIKTLKQKNTTIYAHDPKASENMMDVFPDINYEKTPEKALNQADACLILTDWEQYKKLDIDIPCIEGRRLDKCEGLCW
;
A
#
# COMPACT_ATOMS: atom_id res chain seq x y z
N MET A 1 12.81 -31.35 20.59
CA MET A 1 11.78 -30.52 21.25
C MET A 1 10.74 -30.19 20.20
N LYS A 2 9.50 -29.97 20.63
CA LYS A 2 8.43 -29.41 19.81
C LYS A 2 8.39 -27.91 20.02
N VAL A 3 8.37 -27.13 18.94
CA VAL A 3 8.47 -25.68 18.98
C VAL A 3 7.36 -25.08 18.13
N SER A 4 6.56 -24.19 18.71
CA SER A 4 5.61 -23.35 17.98
C SER A 4 6.24 -22.00 17.65
N ILE A 5 5.95 -21.46 16.48
CA ILE A 5 6.42 -20.15 16.02
C ILE A 5 5.19 -19.35 15.58
N VAL A 6 4.85 -18.31 16.32
CA VAL A 6 3.73 -17.40 16.01
C VAL A 6 4.22 -16.32 15.05
N GLY A 7 3.62 -16.26 13.86
CA GLY A 7 3.98 -15.40 12.74
C GLY A 7 4.97 -16.07 11.77
N SER A 8 4.66 -16.03 10.48
CA SER A 8 5.34 -16.73 9.39
C SER A 8 6.08 -15.84 8.41
N GLY A 9 6.14 -14.53 8.65
CA GLY A 9 7.02 -13.64 7.88
C GLY A 9 8.50 -14.06 7.95
N TYR A 10 9.36 -13.32 7.26
CA TYR A 10 10.81 -13.59 7.09
C TYR A 10 11.52 -14.16 8.35
N VAL A 11 11.33 -13.56 9.53
CA VAL A 11 11.95 -14.03 10.79
C VAL A 11 11.38 -15.37 11.24
N GLY A 12 10.06 -15.53 11.18
CA GLY A 12 9.33 -16.68 11.69
C GLY A 12 9.60 -17.94 10.89
N THR A 13 9.34 -17.91 9.58
CA THR A 13 9.58 -19.06 8.69
C THR A 13 11.06 -19.46 8.64
N THR A 14 11.99 -18.49 8.65
CA THR A 14 13.43 -18.80 8.76
C THR A 14 13.76 -19.49 10.09
N THR A 15 13.23 -18.98 11.21
CA THR A 15 13.44 -19.58 12.54
C THR A 15 12.92 -21.02 12.60
N ALA A 16 11.71 -21.26 12.10
CA ALA A 16 11.08 -22.58 12.14
C ALA A 16 11.79 -23.62 11.26
N LEU A 17 12.15 -23.27 10.02
CA LEU A 17 12.81 -24.18 9.10
C LEU A 17 14.27 -24.46 9.51
N CYS A 18 14.98 -23.49 10.10
CA CYS A 18 16.31 -23.75 10.63
C CYS A 18 16.25 -24.59 11.93
N LEU A 19 15.26 -24.38 12.81
CA LEU A 19 15.04 -25.28 13.96
C LEU A 19 14.66 -26.71 13.52
N ALA A 20 13.93 -26.87 12.42
CA ALA A 20 13.66 -28.19 11.82
C ALA A 20 14.95 -28.88 11.32
N GLU A 21 15.87 -28.12 10.71
CA GLU A 21 17.21 -28.61 10.32
C GLU A 21 18.04 -29.03 11.53
N LEU A 22 17.97 -28.29 12.64
CA LEU A 22 18.59 -28.68 13.92
C LEU A 22 17.93 -29.90 14.58
N GLY A 23 16.89 -30.49 13.98
CA GLY A 23 16.26 -31.74 14.41
C GLY A 23 15.06 -31.57 15.35
N HIS A 24 14.49 -30.38 15.43
CA HIS A 24 13.29 -30.10 16.21
C HIS A 24 12.02 -30.38 15.38
N GLU A 25 10.91 -30.66 16.07
CA GLU A 25 9.58 -30.63 15.46
C GLU A 25 9.08 -29.19 15.56
N THR A 26 8.74 -28.55 14.45
CA THR A 26 8.37 -27.15 14.38
C THR A 26 7.01 -26.96 13.72
N VAL A 27 6.22 -26.04 14.28
CA VAL A 27 4.94 -25.63 13.71
C VAL A 27 4.89 -24.11 13.61
N ASN A 28 4.67 -23.59 12.40
CA ASN A 28 4.27 -22.20 12.23
C ASN A 28 2.79 -22.06 12.57
N VAL A 29 2.47 -21.04 13.36
CA VAL A 29 1.11 -20.60 13.63
C VAL A 29 0.98 -19.20 13.02
N ASP A 30 0.16 -19.07 11.98
CA ASP A 30 -0.20 -17.78 11.41
C ASP A 30 -1.70 -17.52 11.52
N ILE A 31 -2.10 -16.26 11.41
CA ILE A 31 -3.52 -15.91 11.25
C ILE A 31 -3.93 -16.01 9.78
N ASP A 32 -2.99 -15.79 8.86
CA ASP A 32 -3.20 -15.84 7.41
C ASP A 32 -3.25 -17.31 6.92
N PRO A 33 -4.41 -17.78 6.39
CA PRO A 33 -4.55 -19.14 5.87
C PRO A 33 -3.84 -19.36 4.53
N ASP A 34 -3.66 -18.33 3.69
CA ASP A 34 -3.00 -18.44 2.39
C ASP A 34 -1.49 -18.58 2.57
N VAL A 35 -0.90 -17.88 3.54
CA VAL A 35 0.48 -18.10 3.98
C VAL A 35 0.68 -19.53 4.52
N VAL A 36 -0.28 -20.02 5.31
CA VAL A 36 -0.27 -21.40 5.85
C VAL A 36 -0.39 -22.46 4.74
N ASP A 37 -1.30 -22.29 3.79
CA ASP A 37 -1.52 -23.22 2.68
C ASP A 37 -0.40 -23.14 1.62
N GLY A 38 0.17 -21.96 1.39
CA GLY A 38 1.41 -21.79 0.62
C GLY A 38 2.55 -22.62 1.22
N LEU A 39 2.84 -22.43 2.50
CA LEU A 39 3.87 -23.19 3.21
C LEU A 39 3.57 -24.70 3.20
N ASN A 40 2.33 -25.11 3.43
CA ASN A 40 1.92 -26.52 3.43
C ASN A 40 1.88 -27.17 2.03
N SER A 41 1.85 -26.37 0.96
CA SER A 41 1.98 -26.84 -0.43
C SER A 41 3.42 -26.80 -0.96
N GLY A 42 4.38 -26.31 -0.16
CA GLY A 42 5.80 -26.22 -0.52
C GLY A 42 6.19 -24.93 -1.23
N VAL A 43 5.39 -23.87 -1.13
CA VAL A 43 5.65 -22.55 -1.74
C VAL A 43 6.01 -21.54 -0.63
N LEU A 44 7.12 -20.83 -0.82
CA LEU A 44 7.47 -19.68 0.03
C LEU A 44 6.86 -18.39 -0.51
N HIS A 45 6.25 -17.61 0.38
CA HIS A 45 5.82 -16.22 0.19
C HIS A 45 6.96 -15.20 0.41
N ILE A 46 8.21 -15.68 0.57
CA ILE A 46 9.39 -14.86 0.84
C ILE A 46 10.62 -15.40 0.09
N HIS A 47 11.42 -14.51 -0.52
CA HIS A 47 12.67 -14.90 -1.17
C HIS A 47 13.86 -14.83 -0.20
N GLU A 48 14.32 -15.99 0.27
CA GLU A 48 15.54 -16.11 1.10
C GLU A 48 16.45 -17.26 0.61
N PRO A 49 17.74 -17.01 0.30
CA PRO A 49 18.66 -18.05 -0.17
C PRO A 49 18.77 -19.27 0.77
N GLY A 50 18.48 -20.45 0.23
CA GLY A 50 18.52 -21.71 0.95
C GLY A 50 17.21 -22.07 1.68
N LEU A 51 16.30 -21.12 1.89
CA LEU A 51 15.08 -21.37 2.67
C LEU A 51 14.12 -22.35 1.98
N GLN A 52 13.95 -22.24 0.65
CA GLN A 52 13.11 -23.17 -0.13
C GLN A 52 13.59 -24.62 0.02
N LYS A 53 14.91 -24.85 0.02
CA LYS A 53 15.49 -26.18 0.21
C LYS A 53 15.12 -26.76 1.58
N LEU A 54 15.13 -25.94 2.63
CA LEU A 54 14.72 -26.37 3.97
C LEU A 54 13.21 -26.68 4.03
N LEU A 55 12.37 -25.90 3.34
CA LEU A 55 10.95 -26.21 3.20
C LEU A 55 10.75 -27.57 2.53
N ASP A 56 11.37 -27.78 1.36
CA ASP A 56 11.31 -29.04 0.60
C ASP A 56 11.80 -30.25 1.41
N GLU A 57 12.79 -30.07 2.29
CA GLU A 57 13.40 -31.15 3.09
C GLU A 57 12.62 -31.48 4.38
N HIS A 58 11.98 -30.50 5.03
CA HIS A 58 11.34 -30.69 6.34
C HIS A 58 9.81 -30.70 6.34
N LEU A 59 9.15 -30.19 5.29
CA LEU A 59 7.68 -30.16 5.18
C LEU A 59 7.07 -31.57 5.33
N GLY A 60 6.09 -31.70 6.21
CA GLY A 60 5.39 -32.95 6.51
C GLY A 60 6.24 -33.99 7.27
N SER A 61 7.48 -33.67 7.67
CA SER A 61 8.35 -34.56 8.46
C SER A 61 8.77 -33.96 9.80
N ARG A 62 9.25 -32.71 9.79
CA ARG A 62 9.59 -31.91 10.98
C ARG A 62 8.93 -30.54 11.00
N PHE A 63 8.48 -30.04 9.86
CA PHE A 63 7.81 -28.74 9.71
C PHE A 63 6.38 -28.91 9.16
N TYR A 64 5.46 -28.10 9.66
CA TYR A 64 4.17 -27.78 9.03
C TYR A 64 3.70 -26.40 9.47
N ALA A 65 2.71 -25.83 8.78
CA ALA A 65 2.04 -24.61 9.19
C ALA A 65 0.57 -24.88 9.58
N THR A 66 -0.01 -24.05 10.44
CA THR A 66 -1.42 -24.12 10.84
C THR A 66 -1.93 -22.73 11.25
N THR A 67 -3.25 -22.57 11.29
CA THR A 67 -3.91 -21.42 11.93
C THR A 67 -4.39 -21.71 13.36
N ASP A 68 -4.35 -22.98 13.79
CA ASP A 68 -4.83 -23.38 15.11
C ASP A 68 -3.78 -23.15 16.21
N TYR A 69 -3.98 -22.11 17.02
CA TYR A 69 -3.19 -21.87 18.24
C TYR A 69 -3.27 -23.02 19.26
N GLY A 70 -4.29 -23.89 19.21
CA GLY A 70 -4.43 -25.04 20.09
C GLY A 70 -3.24 -26.00 20.08
N VAL A 71 -2.53 -26.10 18.94
CA VAL A 71 -1.31 -26.94 18.81
C VAL A 71 -0.20 -26.51 19.78
N VAL A 72 -0.22 -25.26 20.25
CA VAL A 72 0.79 -24.74 21.17
C VAL A 72 0.80 -25.52 22.49
N GLY A 73 -0.36 -25.97 22.96
CA GLY A 73 -0.47 -26.78 24.18
C GLY A 73 0.24 -28.14 24.11
N ASP A 74 0.57 -28.61 22.91
CA ASP A 74 1.36 -29.82 22.65
C ASP A 74 2.85 -29.52 22.36
N THR A 75 3.31 -28.27 22.49
CA THR A 75 4.70 -27.84 22.24
C THR A 75 5.46 -27.51 23.53
N ASP A 76 6.79 -27.65 23.51
CA ASP A 76 7.66 -27.36 24.67
C ASP A 76 7.93 -25.84 24.82
N ILE A 77 7.99 -25.12 23.69
CA ILE A 77 8.39 -23.70 23.59
C ILE A 77 7.57 -23.01 22.49
N THR A 78 7.14 -21.77 22.73
CA THR A 78 6.57 -20.88 21.71
C THR A 78 7.44 -19.65 21.47
N PHE A 79 7.78 -19.40 20.21
CA PHE A 79 8.37 -18.14 19.75
C PHE A 79 7.30 -17.18 19.25
N ILE A 80 7.45 -15.88 19.54
CA ILE A 80 6.67 -14.81 18.92
C ILE A 80 7.58 -14.05 17.95
N CYS A 81 7.25 -14.12 16.66
CA CYS A 81 8.00 -13.57 15.51
C CYS A 81 7.17 -12.57 14.68
N LEU A 82 6.18 -11.94 15.32
CA LEU A 82 5.26 -10.97 14.72
C LEU A 82 5.92 -9.61 14.44
N PRO A 83 5.41 -8.83 13.46
CA PRO A 83 5.93 -7.51 13.12
C PRO A 83 5.77 -6.48 14.26
N THR A 84 6.55 -5.41 14.18
CA THR A 84 6.49 -4.25 15.09
C THR A 84 6.61 -2.96 14.27
N PRO A 85 5.50 -2.43 13.72
CA PRO A 85 5.49 -1.19 12.95
C PRO A 85 6.07 0.01 13.74
N SER A 86 6.42 1.07 13.03
CA SER A 86 6.92 2.31 13.66
C SER A 86 5.79 3.30 13.93
N CYS A 87 5.77 3.86 15.13
CA CYS A 87 4.88 4.98 15.46
C CYS A 87 5.39 6.29 14.86
N GLU A 88 4.50 7.29 14.73
CA GLU A 88 4.83 8.62 14.17
C GLU A 88 5.95 9.35 14.93
N ASP A 89 6.02 9.18 16.25
CA ASP A 89 7.08 9.73 17.10
C ASP A 89 8.44 9.01 16.96
N GLY A 90 8.50 8.00 16.09
CA GLY A 90 9.61 7.10 15.89
C GLY A 90 9.64 5.91 16.85
N GLY A 91 8.65 5.74 17.73
CA GLY A 91 8.47 4.59 18.61
C GLY A 91 8.09 3.31 17.87
N LEU A 92 7.56 2.32 18.59
CA LEU A 92 7.12 1.04 18.02
C LEU A 92 5.74 0.66 18.52
N ASP A 93 4.91 0.18 17.60
CA ASP A 93 3.68 -0.47 17.95
C ASP A 93 3.93 -1.93 18.38
N LEU A 94 3.19 -2.34 19.40
CA LEU A 94 3.22 -3.67 20.01
C LEU A 94 1.87 -4.37 19.91
N SER A 95 0.84 -3.75 19.31
CA SER A 95 -0.51 -4.29 19.10
C SER A 95 -0.48 -5.77 18.68
N VAL A 96 0.05 -6.05 17.48
CA VAL A 96 0.16 -7.38 16.87
C VAL A 96 0.86 -8.38 17.80
N VAL A 97 1.96 -7.98 18.44
CA VAL A 97 2.72 -8.82 19.39
C VAL A 97 1.90 -9.13 20.65
N LEU A 98 1.11 -8.18 21.14
CA LEU A 98 0.26 -8.35 22.32
C LEU A 98 -1.01 -9.13 22.00
N ASP A 99 -1.51 -9.09 20.77
CA ASP A 99 -2.65 -9.90 20.33
C ASP A 99 -2.27 -11.38 20.13
N GLY A 100 -1.14 -11.66 19.46
CA GLY A 100 -0.58 -13.01 19.43
C GLY A 100 -0.32 -13.58 20.84
N ALA A 101 0.08 -12.74 21.79
CA ALA A 101 0.24 -13.12 23.19
C ALA A 101 -1.10 -13.44 23.91
N ARG A 102 -2.23 -12.83 23.50
CA ARG A 102 -3.57 -13.11 24.06
C ARG A 102 -4.06 -14.48 23.60
N GLU A 103 -3.95 -14.78 22.31
CA GLU A 103 -4.38 -16.08 21.75
C GLU A 103 -3.51 -17.23 22.28
N LEU A 104 -2.19 -17.01 22.34
CA LEU A 104 -1.26 -17.90 23.02
C LEU A 104 -1.68 -18.20 24.47
N GLY A 105 -2.05 -17.17 25.24
CA GLY A 105 -2.56 -17.37 26.59
C GLY A 105 -3.82 -18.23 26.64
N LYS A 106 -4.79 -18.02 25.75
CA LYS A 106 -6.03 -18.82 25.68
C LYS A 106 -5.81 -20.28 25.29
N ALA A 107 -4.77 -20.60 24.51
CA ALA A 107 -4.43 -21.98 24.18
C ALA A 107 -3.87 -22.74 25.39
N LEU A 108 -3.18 -22.04 26.29
CA LEU A 108 -2.50 -22.59 27.46
C LEU A 108 -3.43 -22.72 28.68
N MET A 109 -4.48 -23.53 28.56
CA MET A 109 -5.47 -23.76 29.63
C MET A 109 -5.08 -24.81 30.68
N SER A 110 -3.92 -25.47 30.55
CA SER A 110 -3.38 -26.36 31.57
C SER A 110 -2.72 -25.57 32.71
N GLU A 111 -2.51 -26.21 33.86
CA GLU A 111 -1.62 -25.67 34.90
C GLU A 111 -0.16 -26.19 34.79
N GLU A 112 0.19 -26.79 33.64
CA GLU A 112 1.55 -27.29 33.39
C GLU A 112 2.48 -26.14 33.01
N SER A 113 3.80 -26.36 33.02
CA SER A 113 4.75 -25.29 32.69
C SER A 113 4.87 -25.09 31.18
N HIS A 114 4.82 -23.84 30.72
CA HIS A 114 5.04 -23.49 29.31
C HIS A 114 6.09 -22.38 29.18
N MET A 115 6.80 -22.36 28.05
CA MET A 115 7.83 -21.36 27.78
C MET A 115 7.48 -20.46 26.59
N VAL A 116 7.51 -19.15 26.81
CA VAL A 116 7.25 -18.13 25.78
C VAL A 116 8.49 -17.28 25.53
N VAL A 117 8.87 -17.15 24.25
CA VAL A 117 10.10 -16.51 23.79
C VAL A 117 9.77 -15.40 22.81
N VAL A 118 10.01 -14.14 23.20
CA VAL A 118 9.84 -13.01 22.28
C VAL A 118 11.09 -12.88 21.41
N LYS A 119 10.89 -13.00 20.09
CA LYS A 119 11.92 -12.85 19.05
C LYS A 119 11.71 -11.60 18.19
N SER A 120 10.45 -11.14 18.07
CA SER A 120 10.09 -9.80 17.57
C SER A 120 10.97 -8.71 18.18
N THR A 121 11.37 -7.73 17.36
CA THR A 121 12.19 -6.59 17.77
C THR A 121 11.37 -5.63 18.63
N VAL A 122 11.47 -5.75 19.96
CA VAL A 122 10.64 -4.99 20.94
C VAL A 122 11.49 -4.21 21.96
N LEU A 123 11.04 -3.02 22.36
CA LEU A 123 11.79 -2.14 23.27
C LEU A 123 11.87 -2.70 24.72
N PRO A 124 12.88 -2.29 25.53
CA PRO A 124 13.10 -2.83 26.87
C PRO A 124 11.90 -2.69 27.82
N GLY A 125 11.30 -3.83 28.18
CA GLY A 125 10.11 -3.96 28.99
C GLY A 125 8.96 -4.73 28.31
N SER A 126 8.89 -4.74 26.98
CA SER A 126 7.77 -5.30 26.22
C SER A 126 7.56 -6.80 26.43
N THR A 127 8.62 -7.58 26.56
CA THR A 127 8.54 -9.03 26.83
C THR A 127 7.87 -9.32 28.18
N LYS A 128 8.08 -8.46 29.19
CA LYS A 128 7.38 -8.60 30.48
C LYS A 128 5.89 -8.28 30.36
N GLU A 129 5.54 -7.39 29.45
CA GLU A 129 4.14 -7.08 29.14
C GLU A 129 3.47 -8.24 28.38
N VAL A 130 4.15 -8.82 27.39
CA VAL A 130 3.74 -10.09 26.74
C VAL A 130 3.48 -11.18 27.79
N GLY A 131 4.42 -11.42 28.71
CA GLY A 131 4.25 -12.42 29.76
C GLY A 131 3.09 -12.12 30.74
N ARG A 132 2.83 -10.84 31.03
CA ARG A 132 1.63 -10.42 31.79
C ARG A 132 0.36 -10.80 31.05
N VAL A 133 0.30 -10.50 29.75
CA VAL A 133 -0.87 -10.74 28.89
C VAL A 133 -1.13 -12.24 28.72
N VAL A 134 -0.10 -13.07 28.51
CA VAL A 134 -0.23 -14.55 28.46
C VAL A 134 -0.83 -15.07 29.77
N LEU A 135 -0.24 -14.70 30.93
CA LEU A 135 -0.72 -15.16 32.24
C LEU A 135 -2.17 -14.76 32.53
N GLU A 136 -2.59 -13.57 32.11
CA GLU A 136 -3.97 -13.08 32.32
C GLU A 136 -5.04 -13.83 31.51
N LYS A 137 -4.64 -14.58 30.48
CA LYS A 137 -5.55 -15.36 29.61
C LYS A 137 -5.42 -16.88 29.78
N SER A 138 -4.32 -17.34 30.36
CA SER A 138 -4.00 -18.76 30.53
C SER A 138 -4.54 -19.41 31.80
N GLY A 139 -4.56 -20.74 31.82
CA GLY A 139 -4.72 -21.56 33.04
C GLY A 139 -3.43 -21.73 33.84
N LEU A 140 -2.30 -21.22 33.34
CA LEU A 140 -0.98 -21.35 33.96
C LEU A 140 -0.97 -20.72 35.35
N ARG A 141 -0.34 -21.40 36.32
CA ARG A 141 0.07 -20.72 37.55
C ARG A 141 1.17 -19.72 37.23
N LYS A 142 1.27 -18.64 38.01
CA LYS A 142 2.26 -17.56 37.79
C LYS A 142 3.71 -18.04 37.79
N ASP A 143 4.00 -19.11 38.52
CA ASP A 143 5.31 -19.79 38.61
C ASP A 143 5.50 -20.89 37.55
N SER A 144 4.55 -21.08 36.64
CA SER A 144 4.59 -22.07 35.54
C SER A 144 4.84 -21.45 34.16
N LEU A 145 4.79 -20.11 34.01
CA LEU A 145 5.21 -19.44 32.78
C LEU A 145 6.71 -19.11 32.84
N LEU A 146 7.50 -19.77 32.01
CA LEU A 146 8.87 -19.37 31.71
C LEU A 146 8.85 -18.32 30.60
N LEU A 147 9.57 -17.22 30.80
CA LEU A 147 9.53 -16.07 29.91
C LEU A 147 10.94 -15.68 29.46
N ALA A 148 11.15 -15.61 28.16
CA ALA A 148 12.43 -15.26 27.57
C ALA A 148 12.33 -14.23 26.43
N CYS A 149 13.46 -13.58 26.16
CA CYS A 149 13.71 -12.81 24.97
C CYS A 149 14.91 -13.41 24.23
N ASN A 150 14.73 -13.77 22.96
CA ASN A 150 15.77 -14.28 22.07
C ASN A 150 15.77 -13.44 20.78
N PRO A 151 16.34 -12.21 20.82
CA PRO A 151 16.29 -11.30 19.69
C PRO A 151 16.99 -11.92 18.47
N GLU A 152 16.48 -11.61 17.28
CA GLU A 152 17.09 -12.01 16.03
C GLU A 152 18.24 -11.06 15.62
N PHE A 153 19.20 -11.56 14.84
CA PHE A 153 20.27 -10.77 14.21
C PHE A 153 20.45 -11.17 12.73
N LEU A 154 19.38 -11.67 12.12
CA LEU A 154 19.36 -12.22 10.77
C LEU A 154 19.35 -11.10 9.73
N ARG A 155 20.08 -11.27 8.64
CA ARG A 155 20.09 -10.29 7.53
C ARG A 155 19.43 -10.93 6.31
N GLU A 156 18.42 -10.27 5.74
CA GLU A 156 17.76 -10.74 4.51
C GLU A 156 18.79 -11.03 3.40
N GLY A 157 18.69 -12.18 2.75
CA GLY A 157 19.68 -12.66 1.79
C GLY A 157 20.81 -13.52 2.38
N THR A 158 20.96 -13.56 3.71
CA THR A 158 21.88 -14.46 4.44
C THR A 158 21.26 -15.06 5.70
N ALA A 159 19.95 -15.03 5.87
CA ALA A 159 19.27 -15.32 7.12
C ALA A 159 19.41 -16.78 7.58
N VAL A 160 19.36 -17.73 6.64
CA VAL A 160 19.61 -19.14 6.92
C VAL A 160 21.04 -19.36 7.42
N TYR A 161 22.01 -18.67 6.82
CA TYR A 161 23.41 -18.71 7.26
C TYR A 161 23.58 -18.03 8.64
N ASP A 162 23.00 -16.85 8.83
CA ASP A 162 23.08 -16.09 10.09
C ASP A 162 22.44 -16.82 11.28
N PHE A 163 21.47 -17.71 11.02
CA PHE A 163 20.89 -18.59 12.01
C PHE A 163 21.78 -19.81 12.32
N MET A 164 22.35 -20.43 11.28
CA MET A 164 23.11 -21.69 11.40
C MET A 164 24.59 -21.48 11.78
N GLU A 165 25.16 -20.31 11.51
CA GLU A 165 26.51 -19.90 11.93
C GLU A 165 26.49 -18.55 12.68
N PRO A 166 25.82 -18.45 13.85
CA PRO A 166 25.62 -17.18 14.54
C PRO A 166 26.88 -16.71 15.30
N ASP A 167 27.25 -15.43 15.18
CA ASP A 167 28.31 -14.80 16.00
C ASP A 167 28.12 -15.05 17.50
N ARG A 168 26.86 -14.96 17.93
CA ARG A 168 26.38 -15.18 19.31
C ARG A 168 24.88 -15.41 19.33
N ILE A 169 24.42 -16.24 20.26
CA ILE A 169 23.01 -16.43 20.58
C ILE A 169 22.72 -15.70 21.90
N VAL A 170 21.83 -14.71 21.87
CA VAL A 170 21.43 -13.95 23.08
C VAL A 170 20.23 -14.63 23.73
N LEU A 171 20.41 -15.05 24.99
CA LEU A 171 19.39 -15.74 25.78
C LEU A 171 19.03 -14.89 26.99
N GLY A 172 17.96 -14.09 26.86
CA GLY A 172 17.40 -13.31 27.96
C GLY A 172 16.34 -14.11 28.70
N GLY A 173 16.49 -14.35 29.99
CA GLY A 173 15.54 -15.14 30.78
C GLY A 173 15.89 -15.20 32.27
N ASP A 174 15.24 -16.11 32.99
CA ASP A 174 15.74 -16.66 34.25
C ASP A 174 16.56 -17.95 34.00
N GLU A 175 17.11 -18.55 35.06
CA GLU A 175 18.02 -19.70 34.97
C GLU A 175 17.39 -20.91 34.26
N GLU A 176 16.09 -21.14 34.46
CA GLU A 176 15.35 -22.26 33.86
C GLU A 176 15.01 -21.99 32.39
N ALA A 177 14.52 -20.79 32.06
CA ALA A 177 14.30 -20.39 30.67
C ALA A 177 15.61 -20.40 29.84
N VAL A 178 16.72 -19.92 30.41
CA VAL A 178 18.03 -19.91 29.74
C VAL A 178 18.53 -21.34 29.48
N GLU A 179 18.40 -22.27 30.42
CA GLU A 179 18.83 -23.66 30.21
C GLU A 179 17.96 -24.38 29.17
N ASN A 180 16.65 -24.14 29.13
CA ASN A 180 15.76 -24.66 28.08
C ASN A 180 16.15 -24.14 26.69
N LEU A 181 16.52 -22.85 26.56
CA LEU A 181 17.03 -22.30 25.31
C LEU A 181 18.41 -22.86 24.93
N LYS A 182 19.25 -23.22 25.89
CA LYS A 182 20.53 -23.92 25.63
C LYS A 182 20.33 -25.37 25.20
N GLN A 183 19.26 -26.02 25.66
CA GLN A 183 18.85 -27.32 25.12
C GLN A 183 18.30 -27.18 23.69
N LEU A 184 17.53 -26.13 23.40
CA LEU A 184 17.03 -25.83 22.05
C LEU A 184 18.19 -25.60 21.07
N TYR A 185 19.10 -24.68 21.39
CA TYR A 185 20.25 -24.36 20.54
C TYR A 185 21.44 -25.32 20.70
N ARG A 186 21.24 -26.49 21.33
CA ARG A 186 22.32 -27.40 21.72
C ARG A 186 23.25 -27.81 20.56
N PRO A 187 22.78 -28.11 19.33
CA PRO A 187 23.67 -28.44 18.22
C PRO A 187 24.68 -27.32 17.93
N LEU A 188 24.22 -26.06 17.87
CA LEU A 188 25.07 -24.89 17.63
C LEU A 188 26.05 -24.65 18.81
N ILE A 189 25.60 -24.88 20.04
CA ILE A 189 26.43 -24.71 21.24
C ILE A 189 27.53 -25.78 21.31
N ASP A 190 27.24 -27.02 20.91
CA ASP A 190 28.24 -28.10 20.85
C ASP A 190 29.24 -27.93 19.70
N ASP A 191 28.83 -27.30 18.59
CA ASP A 191 29.74 -26.84 17.54
C ASP A 191 30.57 -25.60 17.93
N GLY A 192 30.27 -24.99 19.09
CA GLY A 192 31.11 -23.99 19.76
C GLY A 192 30.70 -22.54 19.57
N PHE A 193 29.50 -22.26 19.04
CA PHE A 193 28.98 -20.90 18.91
C PHE A 193 28.74 -20.24 20.28
N GLN A 194 28.94 -18.92 20.37
CA GLN A 194 28.89 -18.20 21.64
C GLN A 194 27.47 -18.02 22.16
N VAL A 195 27.28 -18.13 23.47
CA VAL A 195 26.00 -17.86 24.15
C VAL A 195 26.19 -16.69 25.11
N PHE A 196 25.28 -15.72 25.04
CA PHE A 196 25.20 -14.63 26.02
C PHE A 196 23.93 -14.77 26.85
N GLU A 197 24.09 -15.36 28.04
CA GLU A 197 23.05 -15.54 29.05
C GLU A 197 22.84 -14.23 29.83
N THR A 198 21.60 -13.74 29.91
CA THR A 198 21.29 -12.45 30.55
C THR A 198 19.82 -12.36 30.99
N ASP A 199 19.39 -11.24 31.59
CA ASP A 199 17.98 -10.99 31.86
C ASP A 199 17.24 -10.46 30.62
N VAL A 200 15.92 -10.66 30.59
CA VAL A 200 15.02 -10.22 29.51
C VAL A 200 15.25 -8.77 29.06
N LYS A 201 15.34 -7.80 29.98
CA LYS A 201 15.45 -6.37 29.59
C LYS A 201 16.80 -6.05 28.97
N THR A 202 17.85 -6.71 29.43
CA THR A 202 19.17 -6.59 28.82
C THR A 202 19.18 -7.20 27.43
N ALA A 203 18.56 -8.37 27.22
CA ALA A 203 18.45 -8.99 25.89
C ALA A 203 17.69 -8.09 24.88
N GLU A 204 16.55 -7.53 25.27
CA GLU A 204 15.80 -6.55 24.46
C GLU A 204 16.69 -5.36 24.04
N MET A 205 17.42 -4.76 25.00
CA MET A 205 18.31 -3.64 24.73
C MET A 205 19.49 -4.01 23.82
N VAL A 206 20.01 -5.24 23.91
CA VAL A 206 21.14 -5.69 23.07
C VAL A 206 20.81 -5.60 21.58
N LYS A 207 19.55 -5.79 21.15
CA LYS A 207 19.15 -5.62 19.74
C LYS A 207 19.34 -4.17 19.26
N TYR A 208 18.69 -3.21 19.92
CA TYR A 208 18.77 -1.79 19.55
C TYR A 208 20.17 -1.22 19.72
N ALA A 209 20.86 -1.60 20.81
CA ALA A 209 22.24 -1.20 21.03
C ALA A 209 23.16 -1.76 19.93
N SER A 210 22.95 -3.00 19.47
CA SER A 210 23.69 -3.56 18.33
C SER A 210 23.41 -2.77 17.05
N ASN A 211 22.15 -2.68 16.61
CA ASN A 211 21.82 -2.03 15.34
C ASN A 211 22.18 -0.53 15.32
N SER A 212 21.97 0.17 16.44
CA SER A 212 22.37 1.57 16.59
C SER A 212 23.89 1.74 16.64
N LEU A 213 24.63 0.82 17.28
CA LEU A 213 26.10 0.85 17.26
C LEU A 213 26.64 0.56 15.86
N LEU A 214 26.05 -0.37 15.10
CA LEU A 214 26.44 -0.64 13.70
C LEU A 214 26.19 0.59 12.80
N ALA A 215 25.02 1.23 12.92
CA ALA A 215 24.74 2.50 12.24
C ALA A 215 25.70 3.63 12.69
N THR A 216 26.09 3.64 13.97
CA THR A 216 27.08 4.57 14.52
C THR A 216 28.48 4.32 13.95
N LYS A 217 28.91 3.06 13.85
CA LYS A 217 30.21 2.67 13.25
C LYS A 217 30.28 3.11 11.79
N ILE A 218 29.23 2.85 11.00
CA ILE A 218 29.14 3.32 9.61
C ILE A 218 29.22 4.86 9.56
N SER A 219 28.41 5.56 10.34
CA SER A 219 28.37 7.04 10.31
C SER A 219 29.65 7.69 10.86
N PHE A 220 30.33 7.06 11.82
CA PHE A 220 31.63 7.50 12.32
C PHE A 220 32.74 7.28 11.30
N ALA A 221 32.81 6.08 10.70
CA ALA A 221 33.75 5.80 9.61
C ALA A 221 33.53 6.74 8.42
N ASN A 222 32.28 7.05 8.10
CA ASN A 222 31.86 8.07 7.16
C ASN A 222 32.37 9.48 7.52
N GLU A 223 32.27 9.90 8.77
CA GLU A 223 32.79 11.21 9.20
C GLU A 223 34.32 11.27 9.15
N VAL A 224 35.00 10.25 9.68
CA VAL A 224 36.47 10.16 9.63
C VAL A 224 36.97 10.04 8.18
N GLY A 225 36.30 9.26 7.34
CA GLY A 225 36.61 9.13 5.92
C GLY A 225 36.53 10.46 5.16
N ASN A 226 35.52 11.28 5.46
CA ASN A 226 35.44 12.64 4.94
C ASN A 226 36.58 13.58 5.37
N ILE A 227 37.23 13.28 6.50
CA ILE A 227 38.41 14.01 7.01
C ILE A 227 39.67 13.46 6.35
N CYS A 228 39.88 12.14 6.38
CA CYS A 228 40.95 11.42 5.70
C CYS A 228 41.07 11.83 4.23
N LYS A 229 39.94 11.90 3.52
CA LYS A 229 39.91 12.30 2.11
C LYS A 229 40.42 13.72 1.85
N LYS A 230 40.20 14.65 2.79
CA LYS A 230 40.75 16.03 2.71
C LYS A 230 42.22 16.13 3.08
N LEU A 231 42.79 15.07 3.65
CA LEU A 231 44.17 14.98 4.10
C LEU A 231 45.03 14.07 3.21
N ASP A 232 44.44 13.48 2.15
CA ASP A 232 45.09 12.50 1.26
C ASP A 232 45.54 11.23 2.02
N ILE A 233 44.61 10.65 2.80
CA ILE A 233 44.82 9.46 3.64
C ILE A 233 43.78 8.40 3.27
N ASP A 234 44.22 7.14 3.07
CA ASP A 234 43.31 6.00 2.92
C ASP A 234 42.54 5.77 4.24
N SER A 235 41.23 6.04 4.25
CA SER A 235 40.41 5.84 5.46
C SER A 235 40.21 4.37 5.82
N TYR A 236 40.30 3.46 4.87
CA TYR A 236 40.24 2.04 5.17
C TYR A 236 41.57 1.56 5.76
N GLU A 237 42.74 2.01 5.31
CA GLU A 237 44.01 1.70 6.00
C GLU A 237 43.98 2.26 7.44
N VAL A 238 43.40 3.45 7.63
CA VAL A 238 43.14 4.01 8.97
C VAL A 238 42.21 3.11 9.78
N MET A 239 41.09 2.63 9.21
CA MET A 239 40.14 1.77 9.91
C MET A 239 40.68 0.34 10.13
N ASP A 240 41.55 -0.16 9.26
CA ASP A 240 42.31 -1.40 9.43
C ASP A 240 43.26 -1.23 10.62
N GLY A 241 44.05 -0.15 10.66
CA GLY A 241 44.95 0.18 11.75
C GLY A 241 44.24 0.42 13.10
N VAL A 242 43.04 1.02 13.07
CA VAL A 242 42.14 1.13 14.22
C VAL A 242 41.61 -0.25 14.64
N GLY A 243 41.22 -1.09 13.68
CA GLY A 243 40.72 -2.46 13.90
C GLY A 243 41.78 -3.47 14.35
N LEU A 244 43.07 -3.14 14.22
CA LEU A 244 44.15 -3.89 14.88
C LEU A 244 44.15 -3.72 16.41
N ASP A 245 43.53 -2.64 16.93
CA ASP A 245 43.28 -2.51 18.35
C ASP A 245 42.17 -3.47 18.77
N LYS A 246 42.50 -4.42 19.66
CA LYS A 246 41.56 -5.45 20.14
C LYS A 246 40.31 -4.89 20.86
N ARG A 247 40.25 -3.59 21.11
CA ARG A 247 39.09 -2.88 21.66
C ARG A 247 38.11 -2.37 20.59
N VAL A 248 38.50 -2.39 19.32
CA VAL A 248 37.70 -1.91 18.19
C VAL A 248 37.60 -3.01 17.14
N GLU A 249 36.40 -3.56 16.97
CA GLU A 249 36.10 -4.58 15.96
C GLU A 249 36.04 -3.92 14.57
N ARG A 250 36.64 -4.55 13.54
CA ARG A 250 36.89 -3.94 12.23
C ARG A 250 35.67 -3.83 11.32
N SER A 251 34.73 -4.77 11.38
CA SER A 251 33.55 -4.81 10.51
C SER A 251 32.68 -3.57 10.70
N PHE A 252 31.88 -3.18 9.69
CA PHE A 252 31.03 -1.98 9.74
C PHE A 252 31.77 -0.64 9.96
N LEU A 253 33.12 -0.62 9.89
CA LEU A 253 33.92 0.61 9.80
C LEU A 253 34.29 0.97 8.35
N ASP A 254 33.59 0.39 7.38
CA ASP A 254 33.74 0.71 5.97
C ASP A 254 32.95 1.98 5.65
N SER A 255 33.68 3.02 5.25
CA SER A 255 33.11 4.31 4.85
C SER A 255 32.49 4.21 3.45
N GLY A 256 31.41 4.96 3.21
CA GLY A 256 30.62 4.85 1.99
C GLY A 256 29.32 5.66 2.02
N VAL A 257 28.34 5.24 1.23
CA VAL A 257 27.22 6.09 0.80
C VAL A 257 25.96 6.15 1.71
N GLY A 258 25.78 5.30 2.75
CA GLY A 258 24.70 5.43 3.79
C GLY A 258 23.44 4.49 3.75
N PHE A 259 22.22 5.01 4.12
CA PHE A 259 20.78 4.50 4.04
C PHE A 259 19.62 5.61 4.07
N GLY A 260 18.34 5.36 3.64
CA GLY A 260 17.22 6.31 3.16
C GLY A 260 16.02 6.82 4.04
N GLY A 261 14.73 7.04 3.59
CA GLY A 261 13.91 6.82 2.34
C GLY A 261 12.47 7.53 2.24
N SER A 262 11.34 6.85 1.82
CA SER A 262 10.17 7.33 0.95
C SER A 262 8.70 7.48 1.50
N CYS A 263 7.76 8.23 0.82
CA CYS A 263 6.32 8.57 1.23
C CYS A 263 5.34 9.15 0.08
N LEU A 264 4.07 9.58 0.35
CA LEU A 264 3.08 10.28 -0.56
C LEU A 264 2.73 11.74 -0.16
N PRO A 265 2.36 12.71 -1.03
CA PRO A 265 1.98 14.09 -0.66
C PRO A 265 0.49 14.34 -0.30
N THR A 266 0.23 15.47 0.38
CA THR A 266 -1.11 16.03 0.68
C THR A 266 -1.93 16.33 -0.58
N GLY A 267 -3.25 16.11 -0.52
CA GLY A 267 -4.19 16.39 -1.61
C GLY A 267 -4.51 15.19 -2.51
N GLU A 268 -3.66 14.15 -2.48
CA GLU A 268 -4.01 12.82 -2.97
C GLU A 268 -5.19 12.25 -2.18
N ARG A 269 -5.98 11.37 -2.79
CA ARG A 269 -7.23 10.84 -2.23
C ARG A 269 -7.22 9.32 -2.20
N VAL A 270 -7.49 8.74 -1.04
CA VAL A 270 -7.57 7.28 -0.88
C VAL A 270 -9.02 6.85 -0.98
N LEU A 271 -9.27 5.72 -1.66
CA LEU A 271 -10.56 5.06 -1.62
C LEU A 271 -10.63 4.17 -0.38
N VAL A 272 -11.53 4.50 0.53
CA VAL A 272 -11.66 3.82 1.83
C VAL A 272 -13.09 3.46 2.16
N GLU A 273 -13.26 2.37 2.90
CA GLU A 273 -14.46 2.13 3.70
C GLU A 273 -14.29 2.85 5.05
N VAL A 274 -15.28 3.65 5.44
CA VAL A 274 -15.33 4.33 6.75
C VAL A 274 -16.66 3.98 7.40
N ASP A 275 -16.61 3.14 8.43
CA ASP A 275 -17.78 2.66 9.19
C ASP A 275 -18.85 1.99 8.29
N GLY A 276 -18.40 1.26 7.26
CA GLY A 276 -19.25 0.57 6.27
C GLY A 276 -19.66 1.40 5.05
N GLU A 277 -19.46 2.72 5.08
CA GLU A 277 -19.73 3.60 3.95
C GLU A 277 -18.48 3.78 3.08
N LEU A 278 -18.61 3.61 1.75
CA LEU A 278 -17.53 3.86 0.80
C LEU A 278 -17.29 5.36 0.61
N LYS A 279 -16.08 5.83 0.92
CA LYS A 279 -15.71 7.25 0.84
C LYS A 279 -14.40 7.45 0.06
N TYR A 280 -14.40 8.45 -0.81
CA TYR A 280 -13.20 8.88 -1.54
C TYR A 280 -12.68 10.20 -0.94
N ILE A 281 -11.69 10.12 -0.06
CA ILE A 281 -11.28 11.23 0.81
C ILE A 281 -9.79 11.60 0.64
N PRO A 282 -9.41 12.87 0.86
CA PRO A 282 -8.00 13.25 0.88
C PRO A 282 -7.19 12.51 1.95
N ILE A 283 -5.95 12.15 1.63
CA ILE A 283 -5.06 11.34 2.45
C ILE A 283 -4.74 12.00 3.79
N GLU A 284 -4.61 13.33 3.82
CA GLU A 284 -4.40 14.11 5.04
C GLU A 284 -5.58 14.03 6.04
N LYS A 285 -6.76 13.54 5.59
CA LYS A 285 -7.90 13.28 6.49
C LYS A 285 -7.84 11.92 7.15
N LEU A 286 -7.10 10.94 6.60
CA LEU A 286 -6.99 9.60 7.17
C LEU A 286 -6.43 9.64 8.58
N HIS A 287 -5.35 10.40 8.80
CA HIS A 287 -4.78 10.64 10.14
C HIS A 287 -5.85 11.06 11.16
N SER A 288 -6.69 12.02 10.78
CA SER A 288 -7.77 12.55 11.61
C SER A 288 -8.97 11.61 11.82
N LEU A 289 -9.08 10.53 11.04
CA LEU A 289 -10.11 9.49 11.17
C LEU A 289 -9.57 8.27 11.92
N PHE A 290 -8.31 7.92 11.67
CA PHE A 290 -7.56 6.86 12.34
C PHE A 290 -7.45 7.16 13.84
N ILE A 291 -7.10 8.41 14.20
CA ILE A 291 -7.10 8.88 15.60
C ILE A 291 -8.51 8.90 16.25
N LYS A 292 -9.59 8.83 15.46
CA LYS A 292 -10.97 8.80 15.97
C LYS A 292 -11.53 7.38 16.17
N ASP A 293 -10.73 6.34 15.91
CA ASP A 293 -11.15 4.94 16.10
C ASP A 293 -12.34 4.55 15.19
N CYS A 294 -12.41 5.15 13.99
CA CYS A 294 -13.32 4.73 12.92
C CYS A 294 -12.83 3.40 12.32
N SER A 295 -13.76 2.55 11.89
CA SER A 295 -13.43 1.37 11.08
C SER A 295 -12.94 1.83 9.71
N LEU A 296 -11.62 1.82 9.50
CA LEU A 296 -10.95 2.29 8.29
C LEU A 296 -10.31 1.15 7.52
N LYS A 297 -10.74 0.96 6.27
CA LYS A 297 -10.11 0.02 5.34
C LYS A 297 -9.80 0.72 4.02
N ALA A 298 -8.63 0.47 3.44
CA ALA A 298 -8.29 0.99 2.11
C ALA A 298 -8.55 -0.06 1.02
N TYR A 299 -8.98 0.39 -0.15
CA TYR A 299 -9.08 -0.48 -1.33
C TYR A 299 -7.67 -0.92 -1.73
N SER A 300 -7.41 -2.22 -1.75
CA SER A 300 -6.08 -2.81 -1.89
C SER A 300 -6.08 -3.86 -3.00
N LEU A 301 -4.92 -4.03 -3.64
CA LEU A 301 -4.68 -5.05 -4.66
C LEU A 301 -3.67 -6.06 -4.12
N ASP A 302 -4.06 -7.31 -4.12
CA ASP A 302 -3.14 -8.41 -3.88
C ASP A 302 -2.31 -8.67 -5.15
N LEU A 303 -0.97 -8.75 -5.02
CA LEU A 303 -0.05 -8.82 -6.15
C LEU A 303 0.19 -10.22 -6.68
N ASP A 304 -0.07 -11.24 -5.85
CA ASP A 304 0.14 -12.64 -6.20
C ASP A 304 -1.11 -13.23 -6.88
N THR A 305 -2.30 -12.82 -6.42
CA THR A 305 -3.61 -13.26 -6.92
C THR A 305 -4.26 -12.29 -7.89
N GLY A 306 -3.93 -10.99 -7.82
CA GLY A 306 -4.62 -9.93 -8.56
C GLY A 306 -6.02 -9.57 -8.01
N SER A 307 -6.43 -10.13 -6.87
CA SER A 307 -7.72 -9.83 -6.24
C SER A 307 -7.74 -8.42 -5.64
N ARG A 308 -8.93 -7.81 -5.54
CA ARG A 308 -9.12 -6.50 -4.88
C ARG A 308 -10.10 -6.61 -3.73
N GLU A 309 -9.76 -5.99 -2.62
CA GLU A 309 -10.56 -5.99 -1.41
C GLU A 309 -10.31 -4.73 -0.58
N PHE A 310 -11.06 -4.56 0.52
CA PHE A 310 -10.82 -3.50 1.50
C PHE A 310 -10.05 -4.09 2.68
N LYS A 311 -8.75 -3.78 2.80
CA LYS A 311 -7.89 -4.21 3.93
C LYS A 311 -7.80 -3.14 5.01
N GLU A 312 -7.71 -3.54 6.27
CA GLU A 312 -7.64 -2.63 7.42
C GLU A 312 -6.39 -1.74 7.34
N ILE A 313 -6.58 -0.44 7.61
CA ILE A 313 -5.47 0.51 7.74
C ILE A 313 -4.84 0.31 9.12
N THR A 314 -3.58 -0.13 9.17
CA THR A 314 -2.88 -0.46 10.41
C THR A 314 -2.00 0.69 10.92
N THR A 315 -1.58 1.61 10.06
CA THR A 315 -0.79 2.79 10.44
C THR A 315 -0.99 3.93 9.44
N VAL A 316 -1.00 5.16 9.93
CA VAL A 316 -0.88 6.40 9.13
C VAL A 316 0.21 7.26 9.77
N THR A 317 1.09 7.86 8.95
CA THR A 317 2.14 8.78 9.41
C THR A 317 2.18 10.05 8.57
N GLU A 318 2.52 11.20 9.17
CA GLU A 318 2.71 12.50 8.48
C GLU A 318 4.11 13.09 8.73
N ARG A 319 4.73 13.72 7.72
CA ARG A 319 5.97 14.52 7.87
C ARG A 319 6.13 15.60 6.78
N PRO A 320 6.85 16.71 7.03
CA PRO A 320 7.18 17.66 5.98
C PRO A 320 8.15 17.09 4.92
N TYR A 321 8.01 17.54 3.68
CA TYR A 321 8.84 17.21 2.52
C TYR A 321 9.08 18.44 1.64
N ASN A 322 10.34 18.63 1.24
CA ASN A 322 10.77 19.76 0.42
C ASN A 322 11.80 19.25 -0.61
N ASP A 323 11.32 18.43 -1.53
CA ASP A 323 12.12 17.81 -2.59
C ASP A 323 11.21 17.41 -3.76
N VAL A 324 11.71 16.64 -4.74
CA VAL A 324 10.99 16.27 -5.97
C VAL A 324 9.73 15.43 -5.69
N LEU A 325 8.57 15.99 -6.03
CA LEU A 325 7.34 15.25 -6.29
C LEU A 325 7.29 14.82 -7.76
N VAL A 326 6.61 13.71 -8.02
CA VAL A 326 6.30 13.21 -9.35
C VAL A 326 4.79 13.21 -9.50
N GLU A 327 4.28 13.87 -10.56
CA GLU A 327 2.86 13.85 -10.95
C GLU A 327 2.72 13.02 -12.23
N VAL A 328 2.00 11.90 -12.13
CA VAL A 328 1.92 10.86 -13.16
C VAL A 328 0.58 10.95 -13.87
N PHE A 329 0.59 11.26 -15.16
CA PHE A 329 -0.61 11.35 -16.00
C PHE A 329 -0.78 10.13 -16.90
N THR A 330 -2.02 9.70 -17.14
CA THR A 330 -2.34 8.44 -17.84
C THR A 330 -3.14 8.60 -19.14
N GLU A 331 -3.39 7.53 -19.88
CA GLU A 331 -4.13 7.56 -21.15
C GLU A 331 -5.62 7.76 -20.90
N SER A 332 -6.12 7.36 -19.71
CA SER A 332 -7.38 7.86 -19.15
C SER A 332 -7.32 9.32 -18.66
N GLY A 333 -6.16 9.97 -18.71
CA GLY A 333 -5.96 11.40 -18.43
C GLY A 333 -6.12 11.80 -16.97
N ARG A 334 -5.82 10.88 -16.05
CA ARG A 334 -5.74 11.10 -14.60
C ARG A 334 -4.43 11.78 -14.23
N SER A 335 -4.26 12.08 -12.93
CA SER A 335 -2.98 12.47 -12.34
C SER A 335 -2.85 11.94 -10.91
N LEU A 336 -1.75 11.28 -10.55
CA LEU A 336 -1.38 10.88 -9.17
C LEU A 336 -0.06 11.54 -8.78
N LYS A 337 0.05 12.07 -7.55
CA LYS A 337 1.30 12.66 -7.02
C LYS A 337 1.95 11.80 -5.96
N ALA A 338 3.28 11.69 -5.99
CA ALA A 338 4.06 10.91 -5.01
C ALA A 338 5.44 11.53 -4.73
N THR A 339 6.14 11.13 -3.65
CA THR A 339 7.60 11.37 -3.60
C THR A 339 8.29 10.51 -4.65
N GLU A 340 9.47 10.93 -5.13
CA GLU A 340 10.14 10.17 -6.21
C GLU A 340 10.34 8.68 -5.92
N ASP A 341 10.76 8.34 -4.70
CA ASP A 341 11.10 6.99 -4.26
C ASP A 341 9.90 6.18 -3.77
N HIS A 342 8.68 6.67 -4.08
CA HIS A 342 7.44 6.08 -3.65
C HIS A 342 6.95 5.00 -4.64
N PRO A 343 6.84 3.71 -4.24
CA PRO A 343 6.39 2.63 -5.11
C PRO A 343 4.97 2.80 -5.63
N PHE A 344 4.77 2.54 -6.93
CA PHE A 344 3.49 2.29 -7.59
C PHE A 344 3.49 0.85 -8.09
N ILE A 345 2.35 0.19 -8.13
CA ILE A 345 2.22 -1.08 -8.83
C ILE A 345 2.02 -0.84 -10.32
N VAL A 346 2.58 -1.72 -11.15
CA VAL A 346 2.29 -1.80 -12.59
C VAL A 346 2.17 -3.26 -13.02
N GLN A 347 1.65 -3.47 -14.23
CA GLN A 347 1.54 -4.79 -14.85
C GLN A 347 2.59 -4.99 -15.95
N ASP A 348 3.50 -5.95 -15.76
CA ASP A 348 4.46 -6.41 -16.77
C ASP A 348 4.68 -7.93 -16.68
N GLY A 349 3.81 -8.70 -17.34
CA GLY A 349 3.80 -10.18 -17.26
C GLY A 349 3.30 -10.76 -15.91
N GLY A 350 3.03 -9.89 -14.95
CA GLY A 350 2.50 -10.08 -13.59
C GLY A 350 2.39 -8.70 -12.94
N TRP A 351 2.00 -8.61 -11.67
CA TRP A 351 2.12 -7.34 -10.92
C TRP A 351 3.56 -7.14 -10.43
N SER A 352 4.08 -5.93 -10.62
CA SER A 352 5.43 -5.53 -10.21
C SER A 352 5.41 -4.11 -9.60
N VAL A 353 6.47 -3.74 -8.87
CA VAL A 353 6.49 -2.53 -8.06
C VAL A 353 7.51 -1.51 -8.58
N LYS A 354 6.98 -0.41 -9.11
CA LYS A 354 7.71 0.71 -9.68
C LYS A 354 7.62 2.02 -8.92
N PRO A 355 8.67 2.46 -8.22
CA PRO A 355 8.73 3.83 -7.72
C PRO A 355 8.46 4.96 -8.73
N ALA A 356 7.86 6.02 -8.19
CA ALA A 356 7.14 7.07 -8.92
C ALA A 356 7.93 7.68 -10.06
N ILE A 357 9.22 7.93 -9.81
CA ILE A 357 10.10 8.56 -10.78
C ILE A 357 10.34 7.70 -12.04
N ASN A 358 9.87 6.44 -12.10
CA ASN A 358 10.06 5.52 -13.23
C ASN A 358 8.87 4.92 -13.89
N LEU A 359 7.70 5.32 -13.41
CA LEU A 359 6.61 5.39 -14.33
C LEU A 359 7.14 6.06 -15.60
N SER A 360 6.87 5.38 -16.69
CA SER A 360 7.37 5.67 -18.02
C SER A 360 6.17 5.75 -18.91
N VAL A 361 6.22 6.62 -19.92
CA VAL A 361 5.12 6.72 -20.89
C VAL A 361 4.95 5.37 -21.59
N GLY A 362 3.90 4.63 -21.23
CA GLY A 362 3.64 3.27 -21.64
C GLY A 362 3.51 2.23 -20.52
N ASP A 363 3.91 2.52 -19.27
CA ASP A 363 3.69 1.65 -18.12
C ASP A 363 2.20 1.53 -17.80
N GLU A 364 1.77 0.35 -17.35
CA GLU A 364 0.37 0.00 -17.14
C GLU A 364 0.08 -0.13 -15.64
N ILE A 365 -0.37 0.97 -15.01
CA ILE A 365 -0.74 1.00 -13.59
C ILE A 365 -2.11 0.32 -13.38
N PRO A 366 -2.36 -0.35 -12.24
CA PRO A 366 -3.66 -0.96 -11.95
C PRO A 366 -4.75 0.10 -11.95
N LEU A 367 -5.79 -0.16 -12.74
CA LEU A 367 -7.06 0.53 -12.59
C LEU A 367 -7.85 -0.04 -11.41
N ILE A 368 -8.80 0.77 -10.94
CA ILE A 368 -9.75 0.33 -9.94
C ILE A 368 -10.69 -0.69 -10.59
N GLY A 369 -10.82 -1.85 -9.94
CA GLY A 369 -11.57 -2.99 -10.43
C GLY A 369 -13.06 -2.88 -10.21
N GLU A 370 -13.78 -3.99 -10.44
CA GLU A 370 -15.08 -4.16 -9.80
C GLU A 370 -14.94 -3.93 -8.28
N PHE A 371 -15.89 -3.18 -7.73
CA PHE A 371 -16.01 -3.00 -6.28
C PHE A 371 -16.65 -4.26 -5.67
N PRO A 372 -16.21 -4.68 -4.47
CA PRO A 372 -16.96 -5.64 -3.67
C PRO A 372 -18.43 -5.23 -3.57
N VAL A 373 -19.32 -6.06 -4.13
CA VAL A 373 -20.75 -5.77 -4.17
C VAL A 373 -21.34 -6.00 -2.78
N ASN A 374 -21.73 -4.92 -2.12
CA ASN A 374 -22.52 -4.97 -0.90
C ASN A 374 -23.84 -4.24 -1.20
N PRO A 375 -24.97 -4.95 -1.38
CA PRO A 375 -26.21 -4.33 -1.82
C PRO A 375 -26.70 -3.35 -0.76
N VAL A 376 -26.61 -2.05 -1.05
CA VAL A 376 -27.01 -1.00 -0.11
C VAL A 376 -28.52 -1.02 0.04
N SER A 377 -29.00 -1.44 1.21
CA SER A 377 -30.40 -1.26 1.60
C SER A 377 -30.65 0.23 1.82
N ILE A 378 -31.33 0.87 0.88
CA ILE A 378 -31.75 2.27 1.02
C ILE A 378 -32.98 2.31 1.93
N ASP A 379 -32.82 2.89 3.12
CA ASP A 379 -33.92 3.07 4.07
C ASP A 379 -34.81 4.24 3.63
N PHE A 380 -35.89 3.90 2.93
CA PHE A 380 -36.91 4.86 2.52
C PHE A 380 -37.61 5.53 3.72
N LEU A 381 -37.69 4.89 4.88
CA LEU A 381 -38.27 5.49 6.09
C LEU A 381 -37.35 6.58 6.64
N GLU A 382 -36.03 6.34 6.69
CA GLU A 382 -35.06 7.36 7.07
C GLU A 382 -35.14 8.57 6.13
N ILE A 383 -35.22 8.35 4.81
CA ILE A 383 -35.36 9.42 3.80
C ILE A 383 -36.67 10.20 4.01
N ILE A 384 -37.78 9.51 4.28
CA ILE A 384 -39.09 10.13 4.56
C ILE A 384 -39.03 10.99 5.83
N GLU A 385 -38.47 10.50 6.93
CA GLU A 385 -38.32 11.24 8.19
C GLU A 385 -37.39 12.45 8.03
N LYS A 386 -36.21 12.23 7.44
CA LYS A 386 -35.18 13.25 7.18
C LYS A 386 -35.66 14.39 6.29
N HIS A 387 -36.67 14.17 5.46
CA HIS A 387 -37.21 15.17 4.54
C HIS A 387 -38.64 15.63 4.85
N GLY A 388 -39.29 15.07 5.88
CA GLY A 388 -40.61 15.48 6.34
C GLY A 388 -41.72 15.20 5.32
N VAL A 389 -41.73 14.00 4.76
CA VAL A 389 -42.69 13.58 3.72
C VAL A 389 -43.97 13.09 4.39
N GLU A 390 -45.02 13.91 4.41
CA GLU A 390 -46.27 13.62 5.17
C GLU A 390 -47.26 12.74 4.37
N ASP A 391 -47.24 12.78 3.03
CA ASP A 391 -48.27 12.18 2.16
C ASP A 391 -47.84 10.85 1.49
N VAL A 392 -47.36 9.88 2.29
CA VAL A 392 -46.93 8.54 1.82
C VAL A 392 -47.75 7.42 2.44
N LEU A 393 -48.06 6.40 1.64
CA LEU A 393 -48.65 5.14 2.03
C LEU A 393 -47.62 4.00 1.93
N ILE A 394 -47.74 2.96 2.75
CA ILE A 394 -46.92 1.74 2.71
C ILE A 394 -47.84 0.53 2.61
N ASP A 395 -47.57 -0.34 1.64
CA ASP A 395 -48.17 -1.66 1.47
C ASP A 395 -47.55 -2.61 2.50
N VAL A 396 -48.38 -3.10 3.41
CA VAL A 396 -47.97 -4.04 4.45
C VAL A 396 -48.22 -5.50 4.10
N GLY A 397 -48.75 -5.81 2.91
CA GLY A 397 -48.54 -7.08 2.23
C GLY A 397 -49.77 -7.77 1.62
N GLY A 398 -49.95 -7.63 0.30
CA GLY A 398 -50.32 -8.78 -0.55
C GLY A 398 -51.60 -8.69 -1.40
N GLU A 399 -52.52 -7.78 -1.09
CA GLU A 399 -53.68 -7.46 -1.95
C GLU A 399 -53.83 -5.93 -2.11
N GLU A 400 -54.53 -5.44 -3.15
CA GLU A 400 -54.56 -4.01 -3.54
C GLU A 400 -55.11 -3.03 -2.47
N GLU A 401 -55.68 -3.51 -1.36
CA GLU A 401 -56.34 -2.70 -0.33
C GLU A 401 -55.47 -2.38 0.92
N ASP A 402 -54.29 -3.01 1.10
CA ASP A 402 -53.49 -2.96 2.34
C ASP A 402 -52.47 -1.80 2.44
N TRP A 403 -52.85 -0.60 1.95
CA TRP A 403 -52.03 0.61 1.99
C TRP A 403 -52.30 1.47 3.25
N VAL A 404 -51.32 1.60 4.14
CA VAL A 404 -51.42 2.42 5.38
C VAL A 404 -50.60 3.71 5.32
N PRO A 405 -51.06 4.84 5.90
CA PRO A 405 -50.27 6.07 6.02
C PRO A 405 -48.92 5.86 6.73
N VAL A 406 -47.89 6.59 6.31
CA VAL A 406 -46.53 6.43 6.85
C VAL A 406 -46.46 6.80 8.33
N ASP A 407 -47.22 7.79 8.80
CA ASP A 407 -47.34 8.15 10.22
C ASP A 407 -48.05 7.07 11.06
N GLU A 408 -48.89 6.23 10.44
CA GLU A 408 -49.45 5.02 11.06
C GLU A 408 -48.51 3.80 10.97
N ALA A 409 -47.53 3.83 10.04
CA ALA A 409 -46.52 2.78 9.83
C ALA A 409 -45.19 3.01 10.58
N VAL A 410 -44.90 4.25 10.99
CA VAL A 410 -43.68 4.60 11.77
C VAL A 410 -43.63 3.80 13.07
N GLY A 411 -42.59 2.96 13.21
CA GLY A 411 -42.42 2.04 14.33
C GLY A 411 -42.80 0.59 14.04
N LEU A 412 -43.21 0.25 12.82
CA LEU A 412 -43.20 -1.14 12.34
C LEU A 412 -41.76 -1.61 12.14
N ASP A 413 -41.45 -2.82 12.63
CA ASP A 413 -40.17 -3.46 12.37
C ASP A 413 -40.17 -4.04 10.95
N MET A 414 -39.53 -3.34 10.03
CA MET A 414 -39.46 -3.72 8.62
C MET A 414 -38.34 -4.71 8.33
N SER A 415 -37.49 -5.06 9.32
CA SER A 415 -36.35 -5.97 9.13
C SER A 415 -36.74 -7.43 8.87
N GLU A 416 -38.00 -7.81 9.14
CA GLU A 416 -38.53 -9.16 8.88
C GLU A 416 -39.23 -9.32 7.51
N LYS A 417 -39.20 -8.30 6.62
CA LYS A 417 -39.88 -8.35 5.30
C LYS A 417 -38.91 -8.31 4.11
N ASP A 418 -38.98 -9.34 3.27
CA ASP A 418 -38.22 -9.43 2.01
C ASP A 418 -38.59 -8.35 0.98
N SER A 419 -39.84 -7.86 0.97
CA SER A 419 -40.21 -6.58 0.36
C SER A 419 -41.50 -5.93 0.92
N CYS A 420 -41.66 -4.63 0.68
CA CYS A 420 -42.84 -3.78 0.87
C CYS A 420 -42.94 -2.74 -0.26
N ASN A 421 -44.14 -2.32 -0.61
CA ASN A 421 -44.35 -1.24 -1.58
C ASN A 421 -44.62 0.10 -0.86
N ILE A 422 -44.18 1.21 -1.43
CA ILE A 422 -44.27 2.56 -0.83
C ILE A 422 -44.84 3.51 -1.90
N LYS A 423 -45.94 4.22 -1.58
CA LYS A 423 -46.70 5.03 -2.54
C LYS A 423 -46.93 6.46 -2.07
N GLY A 424 -46.39 7.42 -2.81
CA GLY A 424 -46.77 8.83 -2.62
C GLY A 424 -48.16 9.13 -3.19
N LEU A 425 -48.94 9.99 -2.54
CA LEU A 425 -50.20 10.52 -3.09
C LEU A 425 -49.96 11.25 -4.43
N GLY A 426 -50.21 10.52 -5.52
CA GLY A 426 -49.94 10.97 -6.88
C GLY A 426 -49.86 9.82 -7.88
N GLY A 427 -49.26 8.69 -7.50
CA GLY A 427 -49.27 7.46 -8.29
C GLY A 427 -48.08 6.51 -8.09
N GLY A 428 -46.89 7.05 -7.83
CA GLY A 428 -45.66 6.25 -7.78
C GLY A 428 -45.54 5.28 -6.63
N VAL A 429 -45.43 4.00 -6.98
CA VAL A 429 -45.18 2.85 -6.14
C VAL A 429 -43.71 2.43 -6.27
N PHE A 430 -43.00 2.34 -5.15
CA PHE A 430 -41.60 1.93 -5.03
C PHE A 430 -41.48 0.68 -4.16
N GLU A 431 -40.70 -0.30 -4.56
CA GLU A 431 -40.46 -1.52 -3.75
C GLU A 431 -39.16 -1.38 -2.93
N SER A 432 -39.21 -1.76 -1.66
CA SER A 432 -38.12 -1.78 -0.66
C SER A 432 -38.13 -3.15 0.03
N PRO A 433 -37.05 -3.71 0.62
CA PRO A 433 -35.65 -3.29 0.64
C PRO A 433 -34.84 -4.06 -0.41
N CYS A 434 -35.30 -4.08 -1.66
CA CYS A 434 -34.43 -4.46 -2.78
C CYS A 434 -33.66 -3.23 -3.26
N SER A 435 -32.43 -3.47 -3.73
CA SER A 435 -31.60 -2.50 -4.47
C SER A 435 -32.45 -1.64 -5.40
N LEU A 436 -32.20 -0.33 -5.44
CA LEU A 436 -32.85 0.57 -6.38
C LEU A 436 -32.75 -0.01 -7.79
N GLY A 437 -33.89 -0.34 -8.40
CA GLY A 437 -33.89 -1.03 -9.70
C GLY A 437 -33.35 -0.14 -10.83
N GLU A 438 -33.04 -0.75 -11.98
CA GLU A 438 -32.48 -0.03 -13.13
C GLU A 438 -33.17 1.31 -13.42
N ASP A 439 -34.50 1.35 -13.37
CA ASP A 439 -35.28 2.52 -13.74
C ASP A 439 -35.06 3.75 -12.85
N ILE A 440 -34.89 3.57 -11.53
CA ILE A 440 -34.68 4.69 -10.61
C ILE A 440 -33.22 5.15 -10.60
N TRP A 441 -32.26 4.24 -10.84
CA TRP A 441 -30.89 4.67 -11.14
C TRP A 441 -30.82 5.46 -12.45
N MET A 442 -31.51 5.01 -13.51
CA MET A 442 -31.66 5.74 -14.76
C MET A 442 -32.36 7.09 -14.58
N PHE A 443 -33.31 7.19 -13.66
CA PHE A 443 -33.92 8.47 -13.27
C PHE A 443 -32.92 9.39 -12.56
N ILE A 444 -32.25 8.93 -11.50
CA ILE A 444 -31.23 9.71 -10.75
C ILE A 444 -30.12 10.20 -11.70
N GLY A 445 -29.63 9.34 -12.59
CA GLY A 445 -28.67 9.72 -13.62
C GLY A 445 -29.20 10.79 -14.58
N SER A 446 -30.48 10.69 -14.98
CA SER A 446 -31.13 11.71 -15.82
C SER A 446 -31.23 13.06 -15.11
N PHE A 447 -31.42 13.07 -13.78
CA PHE A 447 -31.44 14.30 -12.99
C PHE A 447 -30.05 14.92 -12.87
N ILE A 448 -29.03 14.10 -12.61
CA ILE A 448 -27.64 14.57 -12.56
C ILE A 448 -27.19 15.13 -13.92
N ASN A 449 -27.65 14.58 -15.05
CA ASN A 449 -27.31 15.10 -16.38
C ASN A 449 -28.12 16.34 -16.78
N PHE A 450 -29.46 16.24 -16.82
CA PHE A 450 -30.30 17.29 -17.40
C PHE A 450 -30.73 18.37 -16.43
N GLY A 451 -30.61 18.14 -15.11
CA GLY A 451 -31.20 19.00 -14.09
C GLY A 451 -30.26 20.01 -13.44
N ASP A 452 -30.83 21.18 -13.16
CA ASP A 452 -30.66 21.87 -11.89
C ASP A 452 -31.93 21.77 -11.05
N THR A 453 -31.77 21.39 -9.79
CA THR A 453 -32.79 21.54 -8.76
C THR A 453 -32.58 22.91 -8.08
N GLU A 454 -32.85 24.00 -8.81
CA GLU A 454 -32.69 25.35 -8.25
C GLU A 454 -33.54 25.56 -6.99
N GLN A 455 -34.74 24.98 -6.95
CA GLN A 455 -35.70 25.13 -5.85
C GLN A 455 -36.54 23.86 -5.64
N LEU A 456 -36.40 23.25 -4.45
CA LEU A 456 -37.58 22.70 -3.79
C LEU A 456 -38.44 23.89 -3.38
N ILE A 457 -39.67 23.95 -3.86
CA ILE A 457 -40.67 24.85 -3.30
C ILE A 457 -41.19 24.18 -2.02
N ASP A 458 -41.31 24.94 -0.93
CA ASP A 458 -41.66 24.53 0.46
C ASP A 458 -42.92 23.64 0.64
N ASN A 459 -43.62 23.29 -0.44
CA ASN A 459 -44.87 22.51 -0.44
C ASN A 459 -44.72 21.16 -1.17
N GLY A 460 -43.54 20.54 -1.15
CA GLY A 460 -43.35 19.20 -1.71
C GLY A 460 -43.30 19.10 -3.24
N MET A 461 -43.18 20.24 -3.94
CA MET A 461 -42.93 20.29 -5.38
C MET A 461 -41.43 20.41 -5.64
N CYS A 462 -40.85 19.42 -6.30
CA CYS A 462 -39.49 19.54 -6.84
C CYS A 462 -39.57 20.29 -8.18
N VAL A 463 -38.97 21.48 -8.27
CA VAL A 463 -38.82 22.18 -9.55
C VAL A 463 -37.51 21.74 -10.19
N PHE A 464 -37.65 20.92 -11.23
CA PHE A 464 -36.57 20.55 -12.11
C PHE A 464 -36.46 21.58 -13.23
N ARG A 465 -35.29 22.21 -13.37
CA ARG A 465 -34.95 23.06 -14.50
C ARG A 465 -33.90 22.39 -15.36
N THR A 466 -34.11 22.40 -16.66
CA THR A 466 -33.14 21.90 -17.64
C THR A 466 -32.77 22.96 -18.65
N MET A 467 -31.58 22.86 -19.23
CA MET A 467 -31.22 23.63 -20.41
C MET A 467 -31.64 22.94 -21.72
N ASP A 468 -32.17 21.71 -21.65
CA ASP A 468 -32.46 20.84 -22.79
C ASP A 468 -33.79 20.09 -22.62
N ALA A 469 -34.91 20.83 -22.67
CA ALA A 469 -36.26 20.29 -22.50
C ALA A 469 -36.69 19.28 -23.57
N ASP A 470 -36.06 19.32 -24.74
CA ASP A 470 -36.43 18.46 -25.87
C ASP A 470 -35.75 17.06 -25.78
N ASN A 471 -34.93 16.79 -24.74
CA ASN A 471 -34.30 15.48 -24.45
C ASN A 471 -34.76 14.84 -23.11
N LEU A 472 -35.89 15.28 -22.54
CA LEU A 472 -36.40 14.78 -21.25
C LEU A 472 -37.18 13.46 -21.32
N ASP A 473 -37.20 12.78 -22.47
CA ASP A 473 -37.94 11.52 -22.64
C ASP A 473 -37.69 10.47 -21.54
N PRO A 474 -36.45 10.21 -21.03
CA PRO A 474 -36.23 9.26 -19.93
C PRO A 474 -36.86 9.70 -18.61
N VAL A 475 -36.85 11.01 -18.34
CA VAL A 475 -37.50 11.59 -17.15
C VAL A 475 -39.01 11.44 -17.28
N TYR A 476 -39.58 11.73 -18.45
CA TYR A 476 -41.00 11.50 -18.70
C TYR A 476 -41.37 10.01 -18.70
N GLU A 477 -40.54 9.12 -19.22
CA GLU A 477 -40.79 7.67 -19.19
C GLU A 477 -40.82 7.14 -17.76
N PHE A 478 -39.86 7.54 -16.91
CA PHE A 478 -39.90 7.20 -15.49
C PHE A 478 -41.13 7.78 -14.80
N LEU A 479 -41.37 9.09 -14.93
CA LEU A 479 -42.52 9.74 -14.28
C LEU A 479 -43.85 9.14 -14.75
N ASN A 480 -44.02 8.81 -16.03
CA ASN A 480 -45.25 8.16 -16.51
C ASN A 480 -45.34 6.68 -16.10
N ARG A 481 -44.22 5.94 -16.08
CA ARG A 481 -44.20 4.51 -15.70
C ARG A 481 -44.47 4.29 -14.21
N PHE A 482 -43.96 5.19 -13.38
CA PHE A 482 -44.24 5.26 -11.95
C PHE A 482 -45.38 6.24 -11.65
N GLU A 483 -46.27 6.56 -12.59
CA GLU A 483 -47.46 7.43 -12.38
C GLU A 483 -47.21 8.71 -11.55
N VAL A 484 -45.99 9.27 -11.56
CA VAL A 484 -45.59 10.44 -10.80
C VAL A 484 -46.13 11.69 -11.48
N PRO A 485 -47.02 12.47 -10.84
CA PRO A 485 -47.61 13.65 -11.48
C PRO A 485 -46.56 14.72 -11.77
N TYR A 486 -46.67 15.37 -12.92
CA TYR A 486 -45.81 16.48 -13.29
C TYR A 486 -46.51 17.53 -14.16
N THR A 487 -46.06 18.78 -14.07
CA THR A 487 -46.53 19.88 -14.91
C THR A 487 -45.37 20.61 -15.58
N ILE A 488 -45.50 20.85 -16.89
CA ILE A 488 -44.56 21.69 -17.66
C ILE A 488 -45.01 23.14 -17.55
N THR A 489 -44.10 24.04 -17.22
CA THR A 489 -44.42 25.46 -16.95
C THR A 489 -44.97 26.14 -18.21
N PRO A 490 -46.16 26.78 -18.16
CA PRO A 490 -46.77 27.37 -19.35
C PRO A 490 -45.91 28.47 -19.98
N GLY A 491 -45.40 28.20 -21.20
CA GLY A 491 -44.54 29.11 -21.94
C GLY A 491 -43.04 28.93 -21.67
N ASP A 492 -42.66 28.09 -20.71
CA ASP A 492 -41.29 27.70 -20.43
C ASP A 492 -41.15 26.18 -20.36
N LYS A 493 -40.79 25.58 -21.50
CA LYS A 493 -40.55 24.13 -21.61
C LYS A 493 -39.43 23.63 -20.70
N ASN A 494 -38.52 24.51 -20.31
CA ASN A 494 -37.31 24.18 -19.57
C ASN A 494 -37.56 23.99 -18.06
N GLN A 495 -38.78 24.25 -17.58
CA GLN A 495 -39.14 24.09 -16.18
C GLN A 495 -40.28 23.07 -16.00
N LEU A 496 -39.92 21.94 -15.40
CA LEU A 496 -40.80 20.84 -15.01
C LEU A 496 -41.03 20.91 -13.49
N SER A 497 -42.28 20.88 -13.05
CA SER A 497 -42.62 20.69 -11.64
C SER A 497 -43.06 19.25 -11.41
N ILE A 498 -42.42 18.57 -10.47
CA ILE A 498 -42.77 17.20 -10.07
C ILE A 498 -43.63 17.32 -8.83
N GLU A 499 -44.86 16.84 -8.92
CA GLU A 499 -45.92 17.01 -7.92
C GLU A 499 -46.06 15.72 -7.11
N ASN A 500 -44.95 15.30 -6.48
CA ASN A 500 -44.86 14.12 -5.63
C ASN A 500 -43.76 14.30 -4.56
N GLN A 501 -44.13 14.25 -3.28
CA GLN A 501 -43.22 14.53 -2.18
C GLN A 501 -42.13 13.45 -2.01
N LEU A 502 -42.49 12.17 -2.16
CA LEU A 502 -41.55 11.04 -2.02
C LEU A 502 -40.48 11.06 -3.11
N ALA A 503 -40.88 11.27 -4.37
CA ALA A 503 -39.94 11.47 -5.47
C ALA A 503 -39.05 12.72 -5.22
N GLY A 504 -39.61 13.80 -4.68
CA GLY A 504 -38.85 14.99 -4.28
C GLY A 504 -37.82 14.73 -3.18
N ALA A 505 -38.15 13.87 -2.21
CA ALA A 505 -37.26 13.46 -1.13
C ALA A 505 -36.12 12.55 -1.62
N LEU A 506 -36.43 11.54 -2.44
CA LEU A 506 -35.42 10.68 -3.08
C LEU A 506 -34.46 11.50 -3.96
N LEU A 507 -35.00 12.46 -4.72
CA LEU A 507 -34.19 13.40 -5.48
C LEU A 507 -33.32 14.28 -4.59
N LYS A 508 -33.77 14.68 -3.40
CA LYS A 508 -32.95 15.47 -2.47
C LYS A 508 -31.83 14.65 -1.82
N GLU A 509 -32.07 13.36 -1.59
CA GLU A 509 -31.06 12.45 -1.03
C GLU A 509 -29.96 12.13 -2.06
N PHE A 510 -30.33 11.83 -3.31
CA PHE A 510 -29.38 11.39 -4.34
C PHE A 510 -28.92 12.50 -5.32
N CYS A 511 -29.65 13.61 -5.45
CA CYS A 511 -29.34 14.70 -6.39
C CYS A 511 -29.12 16.04 -5.67
N ILE A 512 -27.90 16.27 -5.19
CA ILE A 512 -27.51 17.54 -4.57
C ILE A 512 -27.00 18.52 -5.65
N GLY A 513 -27.83 19.52 -6.00
CA GLY A 513 -27.56 20.83 -6.65
C GLY A 513 -26.42 21.02 -7.68
N VAL A 514 -26.65 21.83 -8.73
CA VAL A 514 -25.70 21.97 -9.86
C VAL A 514 -24.25 22.31 -9.52
N TYR A 515 -23.98 23.01 -8.42
CA TYR A 515 -22.62 23.43 -8.04
C TYR A 515 -21.91 22.46 -7.08
N GLY A 516 -22.50 21.30 -6.80
CA GLY A 516 -21.96 20.31 -5.85
C GLY A 516 -22.22 18.86 -6.23
N LYS A 517 -22.55 18.57 -7.50
CA LYS A 517 -22.90 17.22 -7.94
C LYS A 517 -21.77 16.23 -7.60
N LYS A 518 -22.13 15.16 -6.91
CA LYS A 518 -21.32 13.96 -6.68
C LYS A 518 -22.15 12.75 -7.13
N ILE A 519 -21.50 11.65 -7.52
CA ILE A 519 -22.21 10.37 -7.63
C ILE A 519 -22.60 9.94 -6.21
N PRO A 520 -23.84 9.47 -5.97
CA PRO A 520 -24.22 8.87 -4.70
C PRO A 520 -23.30 7.69 -4.39
N GLU A 521 -22.77 7.64 -3.16
CA GLU A 521 -21.78 6.63 -2.76
C GLU A 521 -22.32 5.19 -2.91
N GLN A 522 -23.65 5.04 -2.77
CA GLN A 522 -24.41 3.81 -2.99
C GLN A 522 -24.24 3.23 -4.41
N VAL A 523 -24.09 4.06 -5.45
CA VAL A 523 -23.96 3.59 -6.84
C VAL A 523 -22.69 2.75 -7.04
N PHE A 524 -21.63 3.00 -6.27
CA PHE A 524 -20.38 2.23 -6.40
C PHE A 524 -20.49 0.81 -5.84
N GLN A 525 -21.35 0.58 -4.85
CA GLN A 525 -21.58 -0.73 -4.22
C GLN A 525 -22.72 -1.52 -4.90
N GLU A 526 -23.45 -0.89 -5.83
CA GLU A 526 -24.58 -1.46 -6.56
C GLU A 526 -24.21 -2.49 -7.64
N THR A 527 -25.22 -3.24 -8.10
CA THR A 527 -25.05 -4.26 -9.15
C THR A 527 -24.61 -3.68 -10.49
N THR A 528 -23.92 -4.48 -11.30
CA THR A 528 -23.44 -4.11 -12.64
C THR A 528 -24.55 -3.57 -13.55
N ASP A 529 -25.79 -4.06 -13.42
CA ASP A 529 -26.92 -3.59 -14.22
C ASP A 529 -27.54 -2.28 -13.68
N ASN A 530 -27.61 -2.12 -12.36
CA ASN A 530 -28.01 -0.88 -11.71
C ASN A 530 -27.05 0.28 -12.02
N LYS A 531 -25.73 0.02 -11.96
CA LYS A 531 -24.68 0.96 -12.38
C LYS A 531 -24.80 1.34 -13.87
N LYS A 532 -25.02 0.36 -14.76
CA LYS A 532 -25.29 0.64 -16.19
C LYS A 532 -26.54 1.50 -16.37
N ALA A 533 -27.59 1.27 -15.57
CA ALA A 533 -28.82 2.03 -15.68
C ALA A 533 -28.65 3.48 -15.20
N PHE A 534 -27.91 3.71 -14.11
CA PHE A 534 -27.45 5.05 -13.72
C PHE A 534 -26.78 5.78 -14.89
N LEU A 535 -25.87 5.10 -15.58
CA LEU A 535 -25.17 5.64 -16.75
C LEU A 535 -26.09 5.84 -17.96
N LYS A 536 -27.11 4.99 -18.21
CA LYS A 536 -28.17 5.27 -19.22
C LYS A 536 -28.91 6.56 -18.88
N GLY A 537 -29.11 6.86 -17.59
CA GLY A 537 -29.68 8.12 -17.13
C GLY A 537 -28.80 9.31 -17.45
N ILE A 538 -27.52 9.23 -17.08
CA ILE A 538 -26.53 10.27 -17.39
C ILE A 538 -26.41 10.45 -18.92
N PHE A 539 -26.60 9.38 -19.69
CA PHE A 539 -26.35 9.32 -21.14
C PHE A 539 -27.50 8.62 -21.89
N PRO A 540 -28.70 9.21 -22.07
CA PRO A 540 -29.84 8.47 -22.65
C PRO A 540 -29.69 8.13 -24.13
N ASN A 541 -28.82 8.85 -24.84
CA ASN A 541 -28.40 8.50 -26.20
C ASN A 541 -27.34 7.37 -26.24
N TYR A 542 -27.07 6.69 -25.12
CA TYR A 542 -26.28 5.45 -25.03
C TYR A 542 -27.08 4.25 -25.57
N SER A 543 -27.39 4.28 -26.87
CA SER A 543 -27.73 3.07 -27.61
C SER A 543 -26.43 2.34 -27.99
N GLY A 544 -26.35 1.04 -27.65
CA GLY A 544 -25.15 0.18 -27.77
C GLY A 544 -24.72 -0.18 -29.19
N GLY A 545 -24.61 0.82 -30.07
CA GLY A 545 -23.88 0.70 -31.33
C GLY A 545 -22.42 1.10 -31.16
N ARG A 546 -21.51 0.49 -31.94
CA ARG A 546 -20.07 0.82 -31.92
C ARG A 546 -19.83 2.32 -32.14
N GLY A 547 -19.34 3.02 -31.12
CA GLY A 547 -18.97 4.43 -31.19
C GLY A 547 -18.37 4.95 -29.88
N GLU A 548 -17.67 6.07 -29.96
CA GLU A 548 -17.15 6.81 -28.81
C GLU A 548 -18.21 7.81 -28.31
N ALA A 549 -18.27 8.05 -27.00
CA ALA A 549 -19.04 9.10 -26.36
C ALA A 549 -18.11 10.18 -25.76
N GLN A 550 -18.62 11.39 -25.57
CA GLN A 550 -17.91 12.52 -24.96
C GLN A 550 -18.87 13.33 -24.09
N LEU A 551 -18.47 13.60 -22.86
CA LEU A 551 -19.11 14.52 -21.93
C LEU A 551 -18.17 15.71 -21.68
N ILE A 552 -18.73 16.92 -21.56
CA ILE A 552 -17.98 18.12 -21.16
C ILE A 552 -18.54 18.58 -19.82
N ILE A 553 -17.66 18.73 -18.84
CA ILE A 553 -17.95 18.95 -17.42
C ILE A 553 -17.30 20.29 -17.03
N GLY A 554 -18.06 21.18 -16.39
CA GLY A 554 -17.52 22.45 -15.92
C GLY A 554 -16.50 22.29 -14.78
N PRO A 555 -15.61 23.27 -14.53
CA PRO A 555 -14.63 23.20 -13.45
C PRO A 555 -15.25 22.95 -12.07
N GLU A 556 -16.40 23.55 -11.81
CA GLU A 556 -17.22 23.36 -10.59
C GLU A 556 -17.77 21.92 -10.41
N LEU A 557 -17.66 21.07 -11.44
CA LEU A 557 -18.13 19.69 -11.45
C LEU A 557 -17.00 18.66 -11.56
N GLN A 558 -15.75 19.03 -11.28
CA GLN A 558 -14.59 18.13 -11.34
C GLN A 558 -14.78 16.83 -10.54
N LEU A 559 -15.34 16.90 -9.32
CA LEU A 559 -15.60 15.72 -8.49
C LEU A 559 -16.58 14.73 -9.15
N LEU A 560 -17.63 15.23 -9.82
CA LEU A 560 -18.56 14.39 -10.57
C LEU A 560 -17.85 13.67 -11.71
N GLY A 561 -16.94 14.35 -12.42
CA GLY A 561 -16.18 13.76 -13.52
C GLY A 561 -15.21 12.67 -13.08
N GLU A 562 -14.52 12.88 -11.96
CA GLU A 562 -13.63 11.90 -11.34
C GLU A 562 -14.42 10.67 -10.85
N GLN A 563 -15.58 10.89 -10.22
CA GLN A 563 -16.47 9.81 -9.80
C GLN A 563 -17.14 9.07 -10.96
N LEU A 564 -17.50 9.75 -12.06
CA LEU A 564 -18.00 9.08 -13.27
C LEU A 564 -16.92 8.20 -13.91
N SER A 565 -15.67 8.65 -13.93
CA SER A 565 -14.51 7.84 -14.35
C SER A 565 -14.37 6.58 -13.49
N LEU A 566 -14.40 6.73 -12.16
CA LEU A 566 -14.35 5.64 -11.19
C LEU A 566 -15.50 4.62 -11.40
N LEU A 567 -16.72 5.09 -11.63
CA LEU A 567 -17.90 4.24 -11.81
C LEU A 567 -17.85 3.46 -13.12
N LEU A 568 -17.47 4.12 -14.22
CA LEU A 568 -17.34 3.52 -15.55
C LEU A 568 -16.28 2.42 -15.57
N GLU A 569 -15.14 2.62 -14.91
CA GLU A 569 -14.09 1.60 -14.85
C GLU A 569 -14.47 0.38 -14.00
N SER A 570 -15.27 0.57 -12.94
CA SER A 570 -15.87 -0.55 -12.18
C SER A 570 -16.91 -1.37 -12.97
N LEU A 571 -17.05 -1.11 -14.28
CA LEU A 571 -17.89 -1.82 -15.25
C LEU A 571 -17.11 -2.24 -16.52
N ASP A 572 -15.77 -2.20 -16.49
CA ASP A 572 -14.90 -2.37 -17.66
C ASP A 572 -15.20 -1.38 -18.81
N ILE A 573 -15.61 -0.15 -18.48
CA ILE A 573 -15.82 0.93 -19.45
C ILE A 573 -14.67 1.93 -19.32
N ASP A 574 -13.73 1.84 -20.25
CA ASP A 574 -12.55 2.71 -20.28
C ASP A 574 -12.97 4.18 -20.42
N THR A 575 -12.34 5.03 -19.61
CA THR A 575 -12.58 6.47 -19.63
C THR A 575 -11.35 7.26 -20.06
N THR A 576 -11.55 8.51 -20.48
CA THR A 576 -10.47 9.44 -20.77
C THR A 576 -10.87 10.87 -20.41
N ILE A 577 -10.41 11.32 -19.25
CA ILE A 577 -10.41 12.70 -18.80
C ILE A 577 -9.45 13.53 -19.65
N LYS A 578 -9.85 14.75 -20.03
CA LYS A 578 -9.00 15.74 -20.70
C LYS A 578 -9.30 17.12 -20.12
N ARG A 579 -8.33 17.70 -19.41
CA ARG A 579 -8.42 19.11 -19.00
C ARG A 579 -8.30 20.01 -20.23
N SER A 580 -9.29 20.88 -20.43
CA SER A 580 -9.25 21.89 -21.48
C SER A 580 -8.57 23.18 -20.98
N SER A 581 -8.07 24.00 -21.90
CA SER A 581 -7.47 25.31 -21.58
C SER A 581 -8.46 26.34 -21.00
N GLY A 582 -9.74 25.98 -20.82
CA GLY A 582 -10.79 26.79 -20.22
C GLY A 582 -11.27 26.28 -18.86
N SER A 583 -10.48 25.45 -18.18
CA SER A 583 -10.81 24.78 -16.89
C SER A 583 -11.99 23.79 -16.91
N GLU A 584 -12.69 23.64 -18.03
CA GLU A 584 -13.62 22.51 -18.26
C GLU A 584 -12.86 21.19 -18.41
N LEU A 585 -13.43 20.12 -17.86
CA LEU A 585 -12.94 18.74 -17.84
C LEU A 585 -13.77 17.93 -18.85
N LYS A 586 -13.13 17.18 -19.76
CA LYS A 586 -13.84 16.40 -20.80
C LYS A 586 -13.66 14.91 -20.57
N LEU A 587 -14.74 14.16 -20.45
CA LEU A 587 -14.73 12.72 -20.23
C LEU A 587 -15.17 12.02 -21.51
N ASP A 588 -14.21 11.45 -22.24
CA ASP A 588 -14.46 10.55 -23.38
C ASP A 588 -14.58 9.10 -22.85
N PHE A 589 -15.43 8.25 -23.44
CA PHE A 589 -15.54 6.83 -23.08
C PHE A 589 -16.12 5.99 -24.25
N GLU A 590 -15.83 4.68 -24.31
CA GLU A 590 -16.35 3.80 -25.37
C GLU A 590 -17.77 3.27 -25.05
N LYS A 591 -18.65 3.15 -26.06
CA LYS A 591 -19.93 2.44 -25.91
C LYS A 591 -19.76 0.93 -26.07
N THR A 592 -19.52 0.22 -24.98
CA THR A 592 -19.40 -1.25 -24.93
C THR A 592 -20.73 -1.91 -24.55
N LEU A 593 -21.17 -2.89 -25.37
CA LEU A 593 -21.91 -4.12 -25.02
C LEU A 593 -22.34 -4.90 -26.29
N GLY A 594 -22.32 -6.24 -26.26
CA GLY A 594 -23.35 -7.03 -26.96
C GLY A 594 -23.25 -7.42 -28.46
N SER A 595 -22.13 -8.02 -28.92
CA SER A 595 -22.07 -9.01 -30.02
C SER A 595 -22.04 -8.63 -31.54
N LYS A 596 -21.02 -9.21 -32.22
CA LYS A 596 -20.84 -9.61 -33.65
C LYS A 596 -20.56 -8.62 -34.83
N GLU A 597 -19.34 -8.80 -35.37
CA GLU A 597 -18.88 -8.86 -36.79
C GLU A 597 -18.45 -7.62 -37.65
N VAL A 598 -17.16 -7.66 -38.01
CA VAL A 598 -16.39 -7.43 -39.28
C VAL A 598 -16.79 -6.39 -40.37
N ARG A 599 -15.92 -5.39 -40.65
CA ARG A 599 -15.06 -5.30 -41.88
C ARG A 599 -14.12 -4.07 -41.94
N ASN A 600 -13.09 -4.21 -42.80
CA ASN A 600 -11.89 -3.36 -43.02
C ASN A 600 -12.21 -2.04 -43.81
N ASP A 601 -11.32 -1.08 -44.13
CA ASP A 601 -9.87 -1.09 -44.46
C ASP A 601 -9.10 0.23 -44.14
N ILE A 602 -7.87 0.06 -43.63
CA ILE A 602 -6.61 0.82 -43.84
C ILE A 602 -6.64 2.37 -43.99
N LYS A 603 -6.11 3.08 -42.98
CA LYS A 603 -4.90 3.96 -43.05
C LYS A 603 -4.69 4.77 -41.73
N ILE A 604 -4.05 4.13 -40.75
CA ILE A 604 -3.47 4.68 -39.49
C ILE A 604 -4.17 5.97 -39.00
N SER A 605 -5.36 5.80 -38.44
CA SER A 605 -6.14 6.84 -37.74
C SER A 605 -6.32 6.44 -36.27
N ARG A 606 -7.14 7.20 -35.52
CA ARG A 606 -7.61 6.89 -34.14
C ARG A 606 -8.00 5.41 -33.93
N THR A 607 -8.47 4.76 -34.99
CA THR A 607 -8.79 3.33 -35.09
C THR A 607 -7.62 2.39 -34.75
N GLU A 608 -6.35 2.76 -34.94
CA GLU A 608 -5.20 1.89 -34.65
C GLU A 608 -4.92 1.80 -33.14
N ARG A 609 -5.13 2.88 -32.36
CA ARG A 609 -5.02 2.84 -30.89
C ARG A 609 -6.11 1.97 -30.27
N LEU A 610 -7.36 2.24 -30.63
CA LEU A 610 -8.52 1.44 -30.23
C LEU A 610 -8.42 -0.02 -30.69
N ARG A 611 -7.65 -0.31 -31.74
CA ARG A 611 -7.40 -1.69 -32.17
C ARG A 611 -6.39 -2.40 -31.27
N ILE A 612 -5.30 -1.75 -30.87
CA ILE A 612 -4.33 -2.30 -29.92
C ILE A 612 -5.04 -2.59 -28.58
N PHE A 613 -5.84 -1.63 -28.11
CA PHE A 613 -6.65 -1.76 -26.91
C PHE A 613 -7.65 -2.94 -27.00
N ARG A 614 -8.44 -3.01 -28.07
CA ARG A 614 -9.38 -4.13 -28.32
C ARG A 614 -8.73 -5.46 -28.71
N GLU A 615 -7.42 -5.50 -28.99
CA GLU A 615 -6.68 -6.75 -29.21
C GLU A 615 -6.21 -7.36 -27.88
N LYS A 616 -6.02 -6.56 -26.81
CA LYS A 616 -5.86 -7.08 -25.44
C LYS A 616 -7.16 -7.71 -24.91
N ASN A 617 -8.27 -6.95 -24.89
CA ASN A 617 -9.56 -7.42 -24.34
C ASN A 617 -10.21 -8.56 -25.17
N LYS A 618 -9.62 -8.96 -26.30
CA LYS A 618 -10.05 -10.13 -27.09
C LYS A 618 -9.52 -11.46 -26.60
N ASN A 619 -8.46 -11.47 -25.78
CA ASN A 619 -7.83 -12.70 -25.32
C ASN A 619 -8.45 -13.27 -24.03
N GLY A 620 -9.35 -12.51 -23.39
CA GLY A 620 -9.96 -12.90 -22.11
C GLY A 620 -9.05 -12.72 -20.90
N GLU A 621 -8.04 -11.86 -21.02
CA GLU A 621 -7.21 -11.41 -19.88
C GLU A 621 -7.86 -10.16 -19.30
N GLU A 622 -8.35 -10.24 -18.06
CA GLU A 622 -9.09 -9.20 -17.30
C GLU A 622 -8.15 -8.09 -16.78
N ASN A 623 -7.29 -7.57 -17.66
CA ASN A 623 -6.23 -6.64 -17.31
C ASN A 623 -6.78 -5.21 -17.19
N HIS A 624 -7.33 -4.88 -16.01
CA HIS A 624 -7.76 -3.52 -15.69
C HIS A 624 -6.51 -2.68 -15.39
N VAL A 625 -5.95 -2.07 -16.42
CA VAL A 625 -4.75 -1.24 -16.32
C VAL A 625 -4.84 -0.02 -17.22
N ASP A 626 -4.24 1.07 -16.77
CA ASP A 626 -4.20 2.34 -17.47
C ASP A 626 -2.76 2.74 -17.75
N ARG A 627 -2.57 3.32 -18.93
CA ARG A 627 -1.25 3.50 -19.52
C ARG A 627 -0.75 4.89 -19.23
N VAL A 628 0.38 5.04 -18.54
CA VAL A 628 1.00 6.35 -18.29
C VAL A 628 1.31 7.06 -19.64
N VAL A 629 0.99 8.35 -19.79
CA VAL A 629 1.20 9.14 -21.03
C VAL A 629 2.05 10.39 -20.87
N GLU A 630 2.11 10.97 -19.67
CA GLU A 630 2.85 12.20 -19.36
C GLU A 630 3.24 12.15 -17.88
N ILE A 631 4.40 12.72 -17.51
CA ILE A 631 4.89 12.66 -16.12
C ILE A 631 5.66 13.93 -15.82
N ASP A 632 5.08 14.77 -14.98
CA ASP A 632 5.72 15.97 -14.47
C ASP A 632 6.54 15.67 -13.22
N ARG A 633 7.60 16.45 -13.04
CA ARG A 633 8.47 16.39 -11.86
C ARG A 633 8.76 17.80 -11.42
N TYR A 634 8.40 18.13 -10.19
CA TYR A 634 8.54 19.48 -9.64
C TYR A 634 8.88 19.41 -8.15
N THR A 635 9.44 20.49 -7.61
CA THR A 635 9.74 20.59 -6.17
C THR A 635 8.72 21.51 -5.52
N GLU A 636 8.10 21.02 -4.44
CA GLU A 636 7.13 21.76 -3.64
C GLU A 636 7.41 21.50 -2.15
N ASP A 637 7.02 22.45 -1.30
CA ASP A 637 7.12 22.35 0.16
C ASP A 637 5.74 21.89 0.65
N VAL A 638 5.61 20.60 0.98
CA VAL A 638 4.33 19.95 1.28
C VAL A 638 4.50 18.89 2.36
N ASP A 639 3.46 18.64 3.14
CA ASP A 639 3.44 17.48 4.03
C ASP A 639 3.18 16.19 3.23
N VAL A 640 3.94 15.15 3.56
CA VAL A 640 3.84 13.81 3.00
C VAL A 640 3.40 12.80 4.06
N HIS A 641 2.46 11.97 3.66
CA HIS A 641 1.79 10.93 4.40
C HIS A 641 2.30 9.55 3.97
N SER A 642 2.21 8.56 4.85
CA SER A 642 2.39 7.15 4.50
C SER A 642 1.33 6.33 5.23
N VAL A 643 0.79 5.31 4.56
CA VAL A 643 -0.26 4.43 5.10
C VAL A 643 0.24 2.99 5.00
N GLU A 644 0.06 2.21 6.06
CA GLU A 644 0.26 0.76 6.07
C GLU A 644 -1.12 0.09 6.17
N VAL A 645 -1.26 -1.07 5.52
CA VAL A 645 -2.46 -1.91 5.59
C VAL A 645 -2.08 -3.34 5.98
N GLU A 646 -3.06 -4.10 6.46
CA GLU A 646 -2.87 -5.48 6.95
C GLU A 646 -2.45 -6.46 5.84
N ASP A 647 -1.61 -7.45 6.18
CA ASP A 647 -1.10 -8.59 5.40
C ASP A 647 -0.41 -8.33 4.04
N ASN A 648 -0.61 -7.16 3.41
CA ASN A 648 0.03 -6.75 2.17
C ASN A 648 0.47 -5.29 2.29
N GLN A 649 1.65 -4.92 1.78
CA GLN A 649 2.14 -3.53 1.91
C GLN A 649 1.45 -2.52 0.97
N SER A 650 0.29 -2.86 0.37
CA SER A 650 -0.27 -2.25 -0.86
C SER A 650 -1.70 -1.69 -0.67
N PHE A 651 -1.93 -0.41 -0.99
CA PHE A 651 -3.24 0.28 -0.90
C PHE A 651 -3.43 1.36 -1.97
N THR A 652 -4.68 1.65 -2.36
CA THR A 652 -5.01 2.55 -3.47
C THR A 652 -5.11 4.03 -3.04
N ALA A 653 -4.03 4.78 -3.28
CA ALA A 653 -4.09 6.24 -3.38
C ALA A 653 -4.56 6.66 -4.79
N SER A 654 -4.92 7.93 -4.98
CA SER A 654 -5.68 8.48 -6.12
C SER A 654 -5.20 8.00 -7.49
N TYR A 655 -5.69 6.82 -7.89
CA TYR A 655 -5.38 6.08 -9.12
C TYR A 655 -4.08 5.21 -9.15
N GLY A 656 -3.59 4.63 -8.03
CA GLY A 656 -2.42 3.68 -7.97
C GLY A 656 -2.08 3.08 -6.57
N ILE A 657 -1.17 2.07 -6.45
CA ILE A 657 -1.02 1.13 -5.28
C ILE A 657 0.49 0.86 -4.83
N ILE A 658 0.86 0.56 -3.54
CA ILE A 658 2.14 0.98 -2.78
C ILE A 658 3.01 -0.12 -1.97
N ILE A 659 4.18 0.17 -1.28
CA ILE A 659 5.19 -0.70 -0.49
C ILE A 659 6.25 0.05 0.48
N HIS A 660 6.95 -0.54 1.53
CA HIS A 660 8.12 0.05 2.36
C HIS A 660 9.10 -0.90 3.23
N ASN A 661 10.30 -0.48 3.79
CA ASN A 661 11.31 -1.27 4.61
C ASN A 661 11.83 -0.71 5.99
N CYS A 662 12.45 -1.58 6.80
CA CYS A 662 12.63 -1.34 8.25
C CYS A 662 13.92 -0.66 8.74
N PHE A 663 15.00 -0.48 7.96
CA PHE A 663 16.34 -0.43 8.59
C PHE A 663 16.66 0.82 9.47
N PRO A 664 16.28 2.06 9.11
CA PRO A 664 16.37 3.26 9.98
C PRO A 664 15.34 3.31 11.11
N LYS A 665 14.33 2.42 11.10
CA LYS A 665 13.30 2.34 12.13
C LYS A 665 13.90 2.01 13.50
N ASP A 666 14.87 1.11 13.58
CA ASP A 666 15.47 0.73 14.88
C ASP A 666 16.26 1.88 15.54
N VAL A 667 16.92 2.72 14.73
CA VAL A 667 17.63 3.91 15.25
C VAL A 667 16.65 4.99 15.68
N ARG A 668 15.52 5.16 14.96
CA ARG A 668 14.41 6.04 15.34
C ARG A 668 13.73 5.53 16.64
N ALA A 669 13.52 4.21 16.77
CA ALA A 669 12.95 3.56 17.96
C ALA A 669 13.79 3.73 19.21
N LEU A 670 15.11 3.51 19.13
CA LEU A 670 15.99 3.78 20.27
C LEU A 670 16.07 5.27 20.62
N LYS A 671 16.03 6.15 19.61
CA LYS A 671 15.95 7.60 19.81
C LYS A 671 14.66 8.00 20.52
N SER A 672 13.50 7.51 20.07
CA SER A 672 12.20 7.76 20.71
C SER A 672 12.21 7.26 22.15
N LYS A 673 12.70 6.02 22.39
CA LYS A 673 12.81 5.47 23.74
C LYS A 673 13.74 6.26 24.66
N ALA A 674 14.81 6.87 24.14
CA ALA A 674 15.66 7.77 24.92
C ALA A 674 14.89 9.04 25.36
N VAL A 675 14.12 9.65 24.44
CA VAL A 675 13.29 10.82 24.73
C VAL A 675 12.18 10.49 25.74
N GLU A 676 11.55 9.32 25.62
CA GLU A 676 10.52 8.82 26.57
C GLU A 676 11.04 8.74 28.02
N VAL A 677 12.33 8.45 28.21
CA VAL A 677 12.98 8.34 29.54
C VAL A 677 13.74 9.61 29.95
N ASP A 678 13.41 10.76 29.36
CA ASP A 678 14.02 12.08 29.60
C ASP A 678 15.55 12.16 29.27
N GLU A 679 16.07 11.28 28.43
CA GLU A 679 17.48 11.23 28.01
C GLU A 679 17.69 11.83 26.61
N LYS A 680 18.85 12.44 26.34
CA LYS A 680 19.11 13.16 25.08
C LYS A 680 20.05 12.36 24.15
N PRO A 681 19.55 11.78 23.05
CA PRO A 681 20.31 10.87 22.19
C PRO A 681 21.22 11.59 21.17
N ASP A 682 22.10 12.49 21.66
CA ASP A 682 22.98 13.34 20.84
C ASP A 682 23.82 12.57 19.79
N ILE A 683 24.24 11.35 20.12
CA ILE A 683 25.00 10.48 19.21
C ILE A 683 24.10 9.98 18.07
N LEU A 684 22.88 9.51 18.36
CA LEU A 684 21.97 8.95 17.35
C LEU A 684 21.52 10.05 16.36
N ASP A 685 21.32 11.27 16.85
CA ASP A 685 21.04 12.44 16.00
C ASP A 685 22.20 12.76 15.05
N ALA A 686 23.44 12.71 15.53
CA ALA A 686 24.62 12.91 14.69
C ALA A 686 24.77 11.80 13.64
N VAL A 687 24.46 10.54 14.01
CA VAL A 687 24.50 9.37 13.13
C VAL A 687 23.53 9.52 11.96
N LEU A 688 22.24 9.78 12.23
CA LEU A 688 21.23 9.98 11.18
C LEU A 688 21.60 11.14 10.24
N LYS A 689 22.06 12.26 10.82
CA LYS A 689 22.44 13.47 10.07
C LYS A 689 23.70 13.30 9.21
N THR A 690 24.67 12.51 9.65
CA THR A 690 25.87 12.21 8.86
C THR A 690 25.54 11.26 7.72
N ASN A 691 24.72 10.24 8.00
CA ASN A 691 24.24 9.29 7.01
C ASN A 691 23.47 9.96 5.84
N GLN A 692 22.55 10.89 6.13
CA GLN A 692 21.77 11.60 5.12
C GLN A 692 22.61 12.41 4.11
N LYS A 693 23.84 12.80 4.46
CA LYS A 693 24.69 13.67 3.64
C LYS A 693 25.62 12.93 2.67
N GLN A 694 25.84 11.64 2.87
CA GLN A 694 26.83 10.90 2.09
C GLN A 694 26.52 10.80 0.58
N PRO A 695 25.25 10.64 0.15
CA PRO A 695 24.91 10.62 -1.28
C PRO A 695 25.30 11.88 -2.07
N GLN A 696 25.18 13.07 -1.49
CA GLN A 696 25.56 14.30 -2.19
C GLN A 696 27.09 14.37 -2.36
N LYS A 697 27.84 13.90 -1.37
CA LYS A 697 29.31 13.99 -1.32
C LYS A 697 29.99 13.20 -2.44
N ILE A 698 29.45 12.05 -2.86
CA ILE A 698 30.04 11.28 -3.97
C ILE A 698 29.88 12.00 -5.31
N VAL A 699 28.79 12.74 -5.49
CA VAL A 699 28.56 13.53 -6.70
C VAL A 699 29.40 14.82 -6.69
N GLU A 700 29.53 15.49 -5.55
CA GLU A 700 30.47 16.62 -5.36
C GLU A 700 31.92 16.21 -5.68
N MET A 701 32.32 15.01 -5.26
CA MET A 701 33.66 14.48 -5.52
C MET A 701 33.87 14.13 -7.01
N LEU A 702 32.85 13.57 -7.67
CA LEU A 702 32.89 13.30 -9.11
C LEU A 702 33.07 14.58 -9.92
N GLU A 703 32.30 15.60 -9.60
CA GLU A 703 32.40 16.94 -10.20
C GLU A 703 33.76 17.60 -9.94
N SER A 704 34.33 17.39 -8.75
CA SER A 704 35.69 17.86 -8.43
C SER A 704 36.77 17.15 -9.27
N LYS A 705 36.53 15.90 -9.69
CA LYS A 705 37.48 15.05 -10.42
C LYS A 705 37.45 15.25 -11.94
N ILE A 706 36.26 15.33 -12.53
CA ILE A 706 36.09 15.46 -14.00
C ILE A 706 35.61 16.84 -14.48
N GLY A 707 35.43 17.79 -13.56
CA GLY A 707 34.87 19.11 -13.83
C GLY A 707 33.34 19.11 -13.89
N GLU A 708 32.77 20.14 -14.50
CA GLU A 708 31.31 20.28 -14.68
C GLU A 708 30.72 19.00 -15.31
N LEU A 709 29.76 18.37 -14.63
CA LEU A 709 29.17 17.09 -15.05
C LEU A 709 28.23 17.21 -16.26
N LYS A 710 27.98 18.43 -16.75
CA LYS A 710 27.04 18.71 -17.82
C LYS A 710 27.44 18.02 -19.13
N ASN A 711 26.51 17.26 -19.70
CA ASN A 711 26.67 16.42 -20.88
C ASN A 711 27.71 15.30 -20.73
N LYS A 712 28.14 14.97 -19.49
CA LYS A 712 29.02 13.82 -19.22
C LYS A 712 28.22 12.53 -19.12
N LYS A 713 28.84 11.44 -19.60
CA LYS A 713 28.29 10.10 -19.49
C LYS A 713 28.80 9.42 -18.22
N ILE A 714 27.92 8.99 -17.31
CA ILE A 714 28.30 8.44 -16.01
C ILE A 714 27.74 7.02 -15.86
N ALA A 715 28.60 6.01 -15.71
CA ALA A 715 28.16 4.68 -15.32
C ALA A 715 27.78 4.66 -13.83
N VAL A 716 26.73 3.93 -13.45
CA VAL A 716 26.30 3.75 -12.05
C VAL A 716 26.10 2.25 -11.79
N LEU A 717 27.03 1.64 -11.06
CA LEU A 717 27.04 0.21 -10.80
C LEU A 717 26.54 -0.08 -9.37
N GLY A 718 25.46 -0.85 -9.26
CA GLY A 718 24.84 -1.20 -7.98
C GLY A 718 23.73 -0.24 -7.58
N LEU A 719 22.54 -0.80 -7.33
CA LEU A 719 21.27 -0.09 -7.19
C LEU A 719 20.47 -0.57 -5.97
N ALA A 720 20.55 -1.87 -5.65
CA ALA A 720 20.01 -2.44 -4.41
C ALA A 720 20.62 -1.78 -3.16
N PHE A 721 19.89 -1.74 -2.03
CA PHE A 721 20.41 -1.12 -0.80
C PHE A 721 21.66 -1.83 -0.24
N LYS A 722 21.80 -3.13 -0.54
CA LYS A 722 22.95 -4.01 -0.25
C LYS A 722 23.05 -5.10 -1.34
N PRO A 723 24.20 -5.77 -1.53
CA PRO A 723 24.27 -6.91 -2.45
C PRO A 723 23.45 -8.10 -1.93
N GLY A 724 22.99 -8.94 -2.86
CA GLY A 724 22.24 -10.18 -2.59
C GLY A 724 20.71 -10.07 -2.70
N THR A 725 20.17 -8.86 -2.54
CA THR A 725 18.73 -8.54 -2.63
C THR A 725 18.41 -7.70 -3.87
N ASP A 726 17.14 -7.69 -4.27
CA ASP A 726 16.53 -6.75 -5.21
C ASP A 726 15.92 -5.52 -4.49
N ASP A 727 15.85 -5.54 -3.16
CA ASP A 727 15.30 -4.44 -2.36
C ASP A 727 16.07 -3.13 -2.56
N ILE A 728 15.31 -2.09 -2.87
CA ILE A 728 15.72 -0.70 -3.13
C ILE A 728 15.17 0.28 -2.08
N ARG A 729 14.30 -0.19 -1.18
CA ARG A 729 13.69 0.62 -0.11
C ARG A 729 14.82 1.12 0.81
N GLU A 730 14.76 2.40 1.15
CA GLU A 730 15.83 3.14 1.83
C GLU A 730 17.25 2.99 1.15
N SER A 731 17.35 2.68 -0.17
CA SER A 731 18.62 2.56 -0.93
C SER A 731 19.40 3.88 -1.03
N ARG A 732 20.69 3.77 -1.36
CA ARG A 732 21.61 4.90 -1.57
C ARG A 732 21.87 5.25 -3.03
N ALA A 733 21.54 4.37 -3.96
CA ALA A 733 21.54 4.73 -5.38
C ALA A 733 20.53 5.85 -5.68
N LEU A 734 19.38 5.82 -4.97
CA LEU A 734 18.29 6.80 -5.06
C LEU A 734 18.77 8.27 -5.06
N PRO A 735 19.26 8.84 -3.94
CA PRO A 735 19.70 10.23 -3.90
C PRO A 735 20.93 10.54 -4.79
N VAL A 736 21.77 9.55 -5.11
CA VAL A 736 22.95 9.75 -5.98
C VAL A 736 22.52 9.96 -7.43
N ILE A 737 21.68 9.08 -7.97
CA ILE A 737 21.23 9.16 -9.36
C ILE A 737 20.35 10.39 -9.57
N LYS A 738 19.46 10.73 -8.63
CA LYS A 738 18.73 12.01 -8.59
C LYS A 738 19.67 13.20 -8.79
N THR A 739 20.72 13.29 -7.99
CA THR A 739 21.68 14.40 -8.02
C THR A 739 22.49 14.44 -9.33
N LEU A 740 22.85 13.27 -9.89
CA LEU A 740 23.52 13.18 -11.20
C LEU A 740 22.62 13.65 -12.35
N LYS A 741 21.32 13.29 -12.34
CA LYS A 741 20.34 13.73 -13.33
C LYS A 741 20.13 15.25 -13.29
N GLN A 742 19.98 15.82 -12.09
CA GLN A 742 19.87 17.28 -11.89
C GLN A 742 21.07 18.06 -12.50
N LYS A 743 22.24 17.42 -12.60
CA LYS A 743 23.46 17.99 -13.22
C LYS A 743 23.57 17.76 -14.74
N ASN A 744 22.53 17.26 -15.40
CA ASN A 744 22.48 16.98 -16.85
C ASN A 744 23.55 15.99 -17.32
N THR A 745 23.70 14.87 -16.62
CA THR A 745 24.51 13.73 -17.05
C THR A 745 23.69 12.73 -17.88
N THR A 746 24.34 11.95 -18.74
CA THR A 746 23.77 10.74 -19.35
C THR A 746 24.20 9.55 -18.53
N ILE A 747 23.28 8.87 -17.86
CA ILE A 747 23.64 7.80 -16.92
C ILE A 747 23.53 6.43 -17.60
N TYR A 748 24.44 5.51 -17.27
CA TYR A 748 24.44 4.11 -17.69
C TYR A 748 24.45 3.19 -16.46
N ALA A 749 23.31 2.62 -16.07
CA ALA A 749 23.15 1.89 -14.82
C ALA A 749 23.11 0.37 -15.01
N HIS A 750 23.47 -0.36 -13.95
CA HIS A 750 23.35 -1.82 -13.87
C HIS A 750 23.37 -2.33 -12.42
N ASP A 751 22.51 -3.29 -12.13
CA ASP A 751 22.49 -4.13 -10.93
C ASP A 751 22.07 -5.56 -11.32
N PRO A 752 22.61 -6.64 -10.72
CA PRO A 752 22.22 -8.01 -11.08
C PRO A 752 20.83 -8.46 -10.59
N LYS A 753 20.18 -7.71 -9.68
CA LYS A 753 18.84 -8.04 -9.16
C LYS A 753 17.92 -6.82 -9.16
N ALA A 754 18.35 -5.72 -8.55
CA ALA A 754 17.55 -4.51 -8.43
C ALA A 754 17.54 -3.65 -9.71
N SER A 755 18.02 -4.16 -10.87
CA SER A 755 17.95 -3.38 -12.11
C SER A 755 16.55 -3.27 -12.67
N GLU A 756 15.65 -4.18 -12.32
CA GLU A 756 14.22 -4.06 -12.65
C GLU A 756 13.62 -3.04 -11.67
N ASN A 757 13.54 -3.34 -10.37
CA ASN A 757 13.09 -2.41 -9.32
C ASN A 757 13.71 -0.97 -9.38
N MET A 758 14.92 -0.77 -9.91
CA MET A 758 15.55 0.55 -10.14
C MET A 758 15.47 1.06 -11.59
N MET A 759 15.31 0.22 -12.61
CA MET A 759 14.58 0.62 -13.84
C MET A 759 13.12 0.94 -13.53
N ASP A 760 12.78 0.79 -12.26
CA ASP A 760 11.64 1.35 -11.60
C ASP A 760 11.93 2.44 -10.52
N VAL A 761 13.16 2.98 -10.39
CA VAL A 761 13.46 4.31 -9.73
C VAL A 761 14.43 5.33 -10.42
N PHE A 762 15.14 5.09 -11.54
CA PHE A 762 15.32 6.16 -12.59
C PHE A 762 15.12 5.64 -14.02
N PRO A 763 14.24 6.12 -14.92
CA PRO A 763 13.79 5.31 -16.09
C PRO A 763 14.48 5.67 -17.41
N ASP A 764 14.88 6.92 -17.46
CA ASP A 764 15.49 7.68 -18.55
C ASP A 764 17.02 7.58 -18.53
N ILE A 765 17.55 6.65 -17.72
CA ILE A 765 18.94 6.26 -17.71
C ILE A 765 19.10 4.93 -18.46
N ASN A 766 20.29 4.70 -19.01
CA ASN A 766 20.52 3.55 -19.89
C ASN A 766 20.81 2.31 -19.03
N TYR A 767 19.87 1.38 -18.92
CA TYR A 767 20.11 0.10 -18.24
C TYR A 767 20.84 -0.88 -19.15
N GLU A 768 22.00 -1.34 -18.69
CA GLU A 768 22.82 -2.30 -19.43
C GLU A 768 22.76 -3.68 -18.78
N LYS A 769 22.55 -4.74 -19.56
CA LYS A 769 22.45 -6.13 -19.06
C LYS A 769 23.76 -6.71 -18.48
N THR A 770 24.83 -5.94 -18.53
CA THR A 770 26.20 -6.33 -18.16
C THR A 770 26.97 -5.07 -17.78
N PRO A 771 27.75 -5.05 -16.69
CA PRO A 771 28.42 -3.84 -16.21
C PRO A 771 29.47 -3.32 -17.19
N GLU A 772 30.12 -4.20 -17.97
CA GLU A 772 31.11 -3.82 -18.97
C GLU A 772 30.50 -2.93 -20.07
N LYS A 773 29.22 -3.11 -20.42
CA LYS A 773 28.56 -2.24 -21.40
C LYS A 773 28.25 -0.85 -20.86
N ALA A 774 27.94 -0.74 -19.56
CA ALA A 774 27.75 0.54 -18.91
C ALA A 774 29.07 1.33 -18.89
N LEU A 775 30.17 0.66 -18.51
CA LEU A 775 31.52 1.22 -18.49
C LEU A 775 32.00 1.67 -19.88
N ASN A 776 31.88 0.82 -20.90
CA ASN A 776 32.38 1.10 -22.26
C ASN A 776 31.77 2.35 -22.93
N GLN A 777 30.66 2.87 -22.39
CA GLN A 777 29.96 4.03 -22.95
C GLN A 777 30.17 5.32 -22.15
N ALA A 778 30.76 5.24 -20.97
CA ALA A 778 30.80 6.34 -20.00
C ALA A 778 32.12 7.13 -20.02
N ASP A 779 32.03 8.43 -19.71
CA ASP A 779 33.17 9.31 -19.44
C ASP A 779 33.71 9.11 -18.01
N ALA A 780 32.87 8.62 -17.10
CA ALA A 780 33.23 8.30 -15.72
C ALA A 780 32.29 7.25 -15.08
N CYS A 781 32.61 6.72 -13.90
CA CYS A 781 31.82 5.72 -13.19
C CYS A 781 31.61 6.05 -11.70
N LEU A 782 30.44 5.71 -11.16
CA LEU A 782 30.19 5.54 -9.72
C LEU A 782 29.87 4.07 -9.43
N ILE A 783 30.33 3.57 -8.28
CA ILE A 783 29.94 2.23 -7.79
C ILE A 783 29.32 2.37 -6.40
N LEU A 784 28.05 1.97 -6.24
CA LEU A 784 27.23 2.28 -5.06
C LEU A 784 26.85 1.04 -4.24
N THR A 785 26.88 -0.15 -4.87
CA THR A 785 26.64 -1.45 -4.23
C THR A 785 27.74 -2.44 -4.63
N ASP A 786 28.32 -3.12 -3.64
CA ASP A 786 29.57 -3.90 -3.71
C ASP A 786 29.38 -5.35 -4.20
N TRP A 787 28.63 -5.54 -5.28
CA TRP A 787 28.40 -6.85 -5.87
C TRP A 787 29.70 -7.55 -6.32
N GLU A 788 29.87 -8.82 -5.98
CA GLU A 788 31.07 -9.64 -6.28
C GLU A 788 31.50 -9.62 -7.75
N GLN A 789 30.55 -9.55 -8.68
CA GLN A 789 30.86 -9.46 -10.11
C GLN A 789 31.63 -8.17 -10.48
N TYR A 790 31.46 -7.07 -9.72
CA TYR A 790 32.14 -5.80 -9.98
C TYR A 790 33.63 -5.85 -9.58
N LYS A 791 34.01 -6.72 -8.63
CA LYS A 791 35.42 -6.97 -8.25
C LYS A 791 36.26 -7.55 -9.40
N LYS A 792 35.64 -8.05 -10.47
CA LYS A 792 36.33 -8.64 -11.63
C LYS A 792 36.44 -7.70 -12.84
N LEU A 793 35.85 -6.50 -12.76
CA LEU A 793 35.87 -5.52 -13.84
C LEU A 793 37.23 -4.85 -13.98
N ASP A 794 37.53 -4.43 -15.21
CA ASP A 794 38.63 -3.54 -15.57
C ASP A 794 38.03 -2.17 -15.90
N ILE A 795 38.55 -1.09 -15.32
CA ILE A 795 37.94 0.25 -15.36
C ILE A 795 38.97 1.30 -15.76
N ASP A 796 39.07 1.56 -17.07
CA ASP A 796 39.99 2.53 -17.68
C ASP A 796 39.50 4.00 -17.66
N ILE A 797 38.34 4.26 -17.03
CA ILE A 797 37.70 5.60 -16.99
C ILE A 797 37.74 6.21 -15.57
N PRO A 798 37.74 7.56 -15.44
CA PRO A 798 37.62 8.22 -14.14
C PRO A 798 36.47 7.66 -13.32
N CYS A 799 36.78 7.11 -12.14
CA CYS A 799 35.78 6.37 -11.36
C CYS A 799 35.87 6.78 -9.88
N ILE A 800 34.73 6.72 -9.19
CA ILE A 800 34.62 6.89 -7.74
C ILE A 800 33.80 5.75 -7.09
N GLU A 801 34.33 5.18 -6.03
CA GLU A 801 33.69 4.11 -5.25
C GLU A 801 32.94 4.70 -4.04
N GLY A 802 31.64 4.42 -3.96
CA GLY A 802 30.82 4.60 -2.76
C GLY A 802 30.86 3.40 -1.81
N ARG A 803 31.51 2.30 -2.24
CA ARG A 803 31.83 1.06 -1.48
C ARG A 803 33.15 0.50 -2.02
N ARG A 804 34.12 0.17 -1.16
CA ARG A 804 35.46 -0.28 -1.60
C ARG A 804 35.44 -1.60 -2.38
N LEU A 805 35.90 -1.54 -3.63
CA LEU A 805 36.19 -2.66 -4.52
C LEU A 805 37.65 -2.61 -5.05
N ASP A 806 38.42 -1.58 -4.67
CA ASP A 806 39.81 -1.34 -5.07
C ASP A 806 40.01 -1.24 -6.59
N LYS A 807 39.01 -0.70 -7.30
CA LYS A 807 39.07 -0.39 -8.74
C LYS A 807 39.44 1.05 -9.01
N CYS A 808 38.96 1.97 -8.18
CA CYS A 808 39.15 3.39 -8.40
C CYS A 808 39.18 4.18 -7.08
N GLU A 809 39.05 5.49 -7.15
CA GLU A 809 39.23 6.39 -6.01
C GLU A 809 38.01 6.34 -5.09
N GLY A 810 38.18 6.35 -3.77
CA GLY A 810 37.07 6.25 -2.84
C GLY A 810 36.42 7.58 -2.50
N LEU A 811 35.10 7.55 -2.22
CA LEU A 811 34.36 8.64 -1.58
C LEU A 811 35.07 9.16 -0.32
N CYS A 812 35.74 8.27 0.40
CA CYS A 812 36.32 8.52 1.72
C CYS A 812 37.80 8.10 1.84
N TRP A 813 38.43 7.60 0.77
CA TRP A 813 39.84 7.18 0.74
C TRP A 813 40.48 7.60 -0.59
#